data_AF-A0A8H6R5Y0-F1
#
_entry.id   AF-A0A8H6R5Y0-F1
#
_cell.length_a   1.000
_cell.length_b   1.000
_cell.length_c   1.000
_cell.angle_alpha   90.00
_cell.angle_beta   90.00
_cell.angle_gamma   90.00
#
_symmetry.space_group_name_H-M   'P 1'
#
loop_
_entity.id
_entity.type
_entity.pdbx_description
1 polymer ?
#
loop_
_entity_poly.entity_id
_entity_poly.type
_entity_poly.pdbx_seq_one_letter_code
_entity_poly.pdbx_strand_id
1 'polypeptide(L)'
;MASLGLLNILIFSKRSTMCASLDGSDEVVTKNLEQHVRDGIQAINERNFNIAEYPWTGAASDFHTINPTGCRPPADNKVDAIRIMKYICTHCPNHQMRIHSLFTQIYVKEGGGKFADVFMNGDVSGAPGLKRGVWRPMVTVWSYRLTKGEWFCISEESIDGVQDDAIVIHATSLYERTVSNEVLLKMPKTPQAGLLTVDANYHSYSIEFSSMQDFAGNHSHPNKFSHQLLQNLKDKSGALPIIRAGGTTANRAIYHDNQTAGIINYYSGDRTWLDQPTNVSIEPRFFESFQQFPASTQYIFTLNFNVGEAGFNQTLLEAFAAWNALGESIYAFEIGNEVDGWGKISRRPKNWNQHDYVREWQALAEAISKNCSIPLPRFQGCAYTAPRNITIGDNSWNVANTIRAGLDVNGHLKSVSDHDYMGADCDGKPRPTIAGNLLNHHHMTSLMYWHEALGNDTQKFGIPYVIGETNSITCQGTPNVSDVFASVLWSIDYTLYGAGINVSRMYFHMGRAYRYSPWQPVTINNTAPYVKPLYYGNLFTFAALSGGNKQVVNLLNTTSLTAYALYEDSALQSIAIVNRHEFNATSMPAVGSERGCISFQLDVEKAMGFSHAQVRRLSAPGTDSKVNITFAGQTVDNETGKIFGELNIEAVEGGRVLMGSGEAVLITLQL
;
A
#
# COMPACT_ATOMS: atom_id res chain seq x y z
N MET A 1 34.73 -65.69 22.15
CA MET A 1 33.39 -65.26 22.58
C MET A 1 33.49 -63.82 23.03
N ALA A 2 32.45 -63.00 22.74
CA ALA A 2 32.35 -61.53 22.80
C ALA A 2 33.15 -60.81 21.69
N SER A 3 32.56 -60.21 20.64
CA SER A 3 31.46 -59.22 20.44
C SER A 3 31.90 -57.77 20.63
N LEU A 4 31.96 -57.01 19.52
CA LEU A 4 31.61 -55.58 19.39
C LEU A 4 31.96 -55.10 17.96
N GLY A 5 31.03 -54.38 17.33
CA GLY A 5 31.25 -53.73 16.03
C GLY A 5 30.10 -53.90 15.05
N LEU A 6 28.91 -53.36 15.38
CA LEU A 6 27.75 -53.35 14.50
C LEU A 6 27.90 -52.24 13.45
N LEU A 7 27.97 -52.68 12.21
CA LEU A 7 28.02 -51.93 10.97
C LEU A 7 26.62 -51.38 10.63
N ASN A 8 26.60 -50.11 10.24
CA ASN A 8 25.63 -49.37 9.44
C ASN A 8 24.24 -49.98 9.16
N ILE A 9 23.25 -49.25 9.70
CA ILE A 9 21.81 -49.39 9.58
C ILE A 9 21.37 -49.30 8.10
N LEU A 10 21.04 -50.46 7.54
CA LEU A 10 20.10 -50.66 6.44
C LEU A 10 18.75 -50.98 7.07
N ILE A 11 17.89 -49.98 7.26
CA ILE A 11 16.45 -50.21 7.48
C ILE A 11 15.67 -49.27 6.56
N PHE A 12 15.52 -49.72 5.31
CA PHE A 12 14.31 -49.45 4.54
C PHE A 12 13.17 -50.22 5.21
N SER A 13 12.44 -49.54 6.10
CA SER A 13 11.17 -50.00 6.64
C SER A 13 10.13 -48.93 6.30
N LYS A 14 9.16 -49.33 5.46
CA LYS A 14 7.88 -48.68 5.20
C LYS A 14 7.51 -47.61 6.25
N ARG A 15 7.67 -46.32 5.92
CA ARG A 15 6.94 -45.23 6.60
C ARG A 15 5.51 -45.17 6.04
N SER A 16 4.78 -46.26 6.22
CA SER A 16 3.32 -46.26 6.09
C SER A 16 2.78 -45.66 7.40
N THR A 17 2.14 -44.50 7.28
CA THR A 17 1.39 -43.76 8.31
C THR A 17 2.15 -43.29 9.56
N MET A 18 2.50 -42.00 9.58
CA MET A 18 2.36 -41.16 10.77
C MET A 18 1.70 -39.84 10.29
N CYS A 19 0.37 -39.73 10.13
CA CYS A 19 -0.58 -39.47 11.23
C CYS A 19 -0.22 -40.19 12.53
N ALA A 20 0.75 -39.67 13.27
CA ALA A 20 0.93 -40.08 14.65
C ALA A 20 -0.27 -39.57 15.45
N SER A 21 -0.92 -40.49 16.13
CA SER A 21 -2.15 -40.36 16.89
C SER A 21 -2.16 -39.27 17.97
N LEU A 22 -3.36 -38.67 18.16
CA LEU A 22 -4.00 -38.19 19.39
C LEU A 22 -3.40 -36.98 20.13
N ASP A 23 -4.29 -36.05 20.51
CA ASP A 23 -4.40 -35.24 21.75
C ASP A 23 -3.22 -35.26 22.77
N GLY A 24 -1.99 -35.07 22.28
CA GLY A 24 -0.76 -35.00 23.07
C GLY A 24 -0.47 -33.57 23.54
N SER A 25 0.61 -33.40 24.31
CA SER A 25 1.08 -32.05 24.63
C SER A 25 1.47 -31.30 23.35
N ASP A 26 1.31 -29.97 23.37
CA ASP A 26 1.62 -29.10 22.23
C ASP A 26 3.04 -29.30 21.70
N GLU A 27 3.98 -29.70 22.57
CA GLU A 27 5.36 -30.01 22.20
C GLU A 27 5.48 -31.24 21.27
N VAL A 28 4.70 -32.30 21.54
CA VAL A 28 4.71 -33.52 20.72
C VAL A 28 4.02 -33.26 19.38
N VAL A 29 2.91 -32.52 19.39
CA VAL A 29 2.21 -32.12 18.18
C VAL A 29 3.12 -31.27 17.29
N THR A 30 3.76 -30.26 17.87
CA THR A 30 4.73 -29.37 17.19
C THR A 30 5.81 -30.17 16.48
N LYS A 31 6.50 -31.08 17.20
CA LYS A 31 7.57 -31.91 16.62
C LYS A 31 7.08 -32.75 15.43
N ASN A 32 5.87 -33.29 15.49
CA ASN A 32 5.30 -34.11 14.43
C ASN A 32 4.92 -33.29 13.19
N LEU A 33 4.30 -32.12 13.37
CA LEU A 33 3.93 -31.24 12.27
C LEU A 33 5.16 -30.68 11.55
N GLU A 34 6.18 -30.28 12.31
CA GLU A 34 7.46 -29.85 11.76
C GLU A 34 8.16 -30.98 10.99
N GLN A 35 8.11 -32.21 11.49
CA GLN A 35 8.65 -33.36 10.76
C GLN A 35 7.91 -33.62 9.45
N HIS A 36 6.59 -33.44 9.40
CA HIS A 36 5.82 -33.57 8.16
C HIS A 36 6.25 -32.53 7.10
N VAL A 37 6.53 -31.28 7.50
CA VAL A 37 7.09 -30.26 6.59
C VAL A 37 8.46 -30.68 6.06
N ARG A 38 9.35 -31.18 6.93
CA ARG A 38 10.68 -31.67 6.52
C ARG A 38 10.59 -32.79 5.49
N ASP A 39 9.72 -33.76 5.73
CA ASP A 39 9.52 -34.89 4.84
C ASP A 39 8.88 -34.44 3.51
N GLY A 40 7.98 -33.44 3.52
CA GLY A 40 7.43 -32.77 2.34
C GLY A 40 8.50 -32.14 1.44
N ILE A 41 9.38 -31.33 2.04
CA ILE A 41 10.49 -30.69 1.33
C ILE A 41 11.49 -31.74 0.80
N GLN A 42 11.77 -32.78 1.57
CA GLN A 42 12.61 -33.89 1.11
C GLN A 42 12.01 -34.60 -0.09
N ALA A 43 10.70 -34.91 -0.08
CA ALA A 43 10.02 -35.54 -1.20
C ALA A 43 10.07 -34.69 -2.48
N ILE A 44 9.97 -33.36 -2.38
CA ILE A 44 10.17 -32.44 -3.52
C ILE A 44 11.60 -32.55 -4.06
N ASN A 45 12.60 -32.49 -3.18
CA ASN A 45 14.01 -32.57 -3.56
C ASN A 45 14.38 -33.92 -4.21
N GLU A 46 13.79 -35.02 -3.73
CA GLU A 46 14.00 -36.38 -4.25
C GLU A 46 13.08 -36.75 -5.42
N ARG A 47 12.17 -35.86 -5.81
CA ARG A 47 11.16 -36.07 -6.86
C ARG A 47 10.18 -37.21 -6.55
N ASN A 48 9.96 -37.51 -5.28
CA ASN A 48 8.93 -38.45 -4.86
C ASN A 48 7.57 -37.77 -4.83
N PHE A 49 6.81 -37.91 -5.93
CA PHE A 49 5.46 -37.33 -6.09
C PHE A 49 4.35 -38.39 -6.10
N ASN A 50 4.56 -39.56 -5.49
CA ASN A 50 3.52 -40.58 -5.40
C ASN A 50 2.45 -40.18 -4.38
N ILE A 51 1.31 -39.66 -4.85
CA ILE A 51 0.22 -39.17 -3.98
C ILE A 51 -0.38 -40.24 -3.05
N ALA A 52 -0.17 -41.52 -3.36
CA ALA A 52 -0.61 -42.64 -2.52
C ALA A 52 0.37 -42.96 -1.38
N GLU A 53 1.49 -42.25 -1.28
CA GLU A 53 2.53 -42.44 -0.27
C GLU A 53 2.69 -41.19 0.61
N TYR A 54 3.25 -41.40 1.81
CA TYR A 54 3.66 -40.33 2.70
C TYR A 54 4.84 -39.54 2.09
N PRO A 55 4.90 -38.20 2.21
CA PRO A 55 4.09 -37.31 3.06
C PRO A 55 2.72 -36.90 2.47
N TRP A 56 2.45 -37.19 1.19
CA TRP A 56 1.26 -36.69 0.49
C TRP A 56 -0.07 -37.26 1.02
N THR A 57 -0.05 -38.42 1.67
CA THR A 57 -1.21 -38.95 2.39
C THR A 57 -1.61 -38.13 3.62
N GLY A 58 -0.71 -37.28 4.15
CA GLY A 58 -0.97 -36.34 5.25
C GLY A 58 -1.70 -35.06 4.84
N ALA A 59 -1.91 -34.84 3.53
CA ALA A 59 -2.71 -33.75 3.01
C ALA A 59 -4.20 -34.12 2.92
N ALA A 60 -5.05 -33.23 3.39
CA ALA A 60 -6.50 -33.36 3.35
C ALA A 60 -7.03 -33.42 1.91
N SER A 61 -8.26 -33.90 1.73
CA SER A 61 -8.91 -33.91 0.41
C SER A 61 -9.20 -32.50 -0.11
N ASP A 62 -9.43 -31.55 0.79
CA ASP A 62 -9.63 -30.11 0.54
C ASP A 62 -8.32 -29.31 0.60
N PHE A 63 -7.16 -29.98 0.52
CA PHE A 63 -5.87 -29.31 0.51
C PHE A 63 -5.73 -28.41 -0.72
N HIS A 64 -5.34 -27.16 -0.52
CA HIS A 64 -5.08 -26.22 -1.60
C HIS A 64 -3.73 -25.52 -1.43
N THR A 65 -3.17 -25.02 -2.51
CA THR A 65 -1.92 -24.24 -2.47
C THR A 65 -2.14 -22.83 -2.93
N ILE A 66 -1.61 -21.88 -2.19
CA ILE A 66 -1.58 -20.47 -2.55
C ILE A 66 -0.12 -20.09 -2.74
N ASN A 67 0.20 -19.43 -3.86
CA ASN A 67 1.57 -19.01 -4.10
C ASN A 67 1.56 -17.57 -4.63
N PRO A 68 1.54 -16.58 -3.74
CA PRO A 68 1.37 -15.18 -4.12
C PRO A 68 2.54 -14.62 -4.94
N THR A 69 3.75 -15.19 -4.83
CA THR A 69 4.98 -14.60 -5.40
C THR A 69 5.87 -15.58 -6.17
N GLY A 70 5.47 -16.84 -6.34
CA GLY A 70 6.24 -17.87 -7.04
C GLY A 70 5.73 -18.25 -8.44
N CYS A 71 6.60 -18.90 -9.22
CA CYS A 71 6.27 -19.44 -10.55
C CYS A 71 5.33 -20.67 -10.54
N ARG A 72 4.69 -20.94 -9.40
CA ARG A 72 3.77 -22.06 -9.20
C ARG A 72 2.34 -21.52 -9.19
N PRO A 73 1.47 -21.88 -10.14
CA PRO A 73 0.07 -21.50 -10.07
C PRO A 73 -0.62 -22.12 -8.83
N PRO A 74 -1.63 -21.45 -8.26
CA PRO A 74 -2.42 -22.01 -7.16
C PRO A 74 -3.14 -23.29 -7.60
N ALA A 75 -3.52 -24.11 -6.62
CA ALA A 75 -4.20 -25.38 -6.86
C ALA A 75 -5.27 -25.61 -5.79
N ASP A 76 -6.46 -26.03 -6.22
CA ASP A 76 -7.61 -26.18 -5.31
C ASP A 76 -7.73 -27.58 -4.69
N ASN A 77 -6.84 -28.50 -5.07
CA ASN A 77 -6.78 -29.86 -4.53
C ASN A 77 -5.35 -30.42 -4.57
N LYS A 78 -5.08 -31.44 -3.74
CA LYS A 78 -3.75 -32.08 -3.68
C LYS A 78 -3.30 -32.76 -4.98
N VAL A 79 -4.21 -33.28 -5.79
CA VAL A 79 -3.84 -33.93 -7.07
C VAL A 79 -3.22 -32.91 -8.01
N ASP A 80 -3.86 -31.75 -8.14
CA ASP A 80 -3.40 -30.66 -8.98
C ASP A 80 -2.13 -30.02 -8.43
N ALA A 81 -2.04 -29.82 -7.11
CA ALA A 81 -0.86 -29.29 -6.45
C ALA A 81 0.39 -30.13 -6.74
N ILE A 82 0.27 -31.46 -6.64
CA ILE A 82 1.37 -32.40 -6.91
C ILE A 82 1.69 -32.49 -8.41
N ARG A 83 0.67 -32.48 -9.27
CA ARG A 83 0.85 -32.43 -10.73
C ARG A 83 1.66 -31.19 -11.14
N ILE A 84 1.34 -30.02 -10.58
CA ILE A 84 2.05 -28.76 -10.85
C ILE A 84 3.49 -28.84 -10.34
N MET A 85 3.72 -29.31 -9.12
CA MET A 85 5.09 -29.43 -8.58
C MET A 85 5.94 -30.40 -9.41
N LYS A 86 5.35 -31.52 -9.85
CA LYS A 86 5.98 -32.47 -10.77
C LYS A 86 6.32 -31.82 -12.11
N TYR A 87 5.42 -31.01 -12.66
CA TYR A 87 5.66 -30.25 -13.89
C TYR A 87 6.85 -29.30 -13.74
N ILE A 88 6.91 -28.51 -12.65
CA ILE A 88 8.02 -27.60 -12.36
C ILE A 88 9.33 -28.37 -12.28
N CYS A 89 9.40 -29.43 -11.48
CA CYS A 89 10.62 -30.21 -11.31
C CYS A 89 11.09 -30.92 -12.60
N THR A 90 10.16 -31.20 -13.54
CA THR A 90 10.48 -31.77 -14.85
C THR A 90 11.14 -30.72 -15.77
N HIS A 91 10.64 -29.48 -15.75
CA HIS A 91 11.15 -28.38 -16.61
C HIS A 91 12.31 -27.61 -15.97
N CYS A 92 12.47 -27.73 -14.65
CA CYS A 92 13.52 -27.13 -13.85
C CYS A 92 14.25 -28.24 -13.08
N PRO A 93 15.12 -29.03 -13.74
CA PRO A 93 15.75 -30.22 -13.11
C PRO A 93 16.62 -29.88 -11.90
N ASN A 94 17.07 -28.62 -11.82
CA ASN A 94 17.89 -28.10 -10.72
C ASN A 94 17.07 -27.52 -9.55
N HIS A 95 15.74 -27.63 -9.58
CA HIS A 95 14.87 -27.10 -8.52
C HIS A 95 15.15 -27.80 -7.18
N GLN A 96 15.47 -27.03 -6.15
CA GLN A 96 15.75 -27.53 -4.80
C GLN A 96 15.24 -26.55 -3.75
N MET A 97 14.92 -27.07 -2.57
CA MET A 97 14.47 -26.31 -1.41
C MET A 97 15.26 -26.72 -0.18
N ARG A 98 15.53 -25.77 0.73
CA ARG A 98 16.16 -26.03 2.04
C ARG A 98 15.41 -25.34 3.16
N ILE A 99 15.39 -25.95 4.33
CA ILE A 99 14.74 -25.42 5.53
C ILE A 99 15.82 -24.86 6.45
N HIS A 100 15.66 -23.61 6.90
CA HIS A 100 16.51 -22.99 7.93
C HIS A 100 15.91 -23.16 9.31
N SER A 101 14.64 -22.78 9.46
CA SER A 101 13.91 -22.88 10.72
C SER A 101 12.46 -23.25 10.48
N LEU A 102 11.87 -23.82 11.52
CA LEU A 102 10.45 -24.09 11.61
C LEU A 102 9.93 -23.47 12.91
N PHE A 103 8.73 -22.94 12.86
CA PHE A 103 7.99 -22.46 14.02
C PHE A 103 6.56 -22.94 13.91
N THR A 104 6.01 -23.49 14.98
CA THR A 104 4.64 -24.01 15.00
C THR A 104 3.76 -23.21 15.95
N GLN A 105 2.61 -22.77 15.46
CA GLN A 105 1.57 -22.15 16.26
C GLN A 105 0.33 -23.06 16.28
N ILE A 106 -0.09 -23.51 17.45
CA ILE A 106 -1.32 -24.28 17.66
C ILE A 106 -2.39 -23.35 18.23
N TYR A 107 -3.61 -23.41 17.69
CA TYR A 107 -4.71 -22.52 18.09
C TYR A 107 -6.09 -23.17 17.93
N VAL A 108 -7.09 -22.58 18.57
CA VAL A 108 -8.49 -23.02 18.51
C VAL A 108 -9.32 -21.94 17.83
N LYS A 109 -10.01 -22.27 16.75
CA LYS A 109 -10.95 -21.34 16.08
C LYS A 109 -12.30 -21.34 16.80
N GLU A 110 -13.05 -20.25 16.61
CA GLU A 110 -14.44 -20.14 17.04
C GLU A 110 -15.25 -21.34 16.52
N GLY A 111 -15.96 -22.03 17.41
CA GLY A 111 -16.57 -23.34 17.13
C GLY A 111 -15.77 -24.56 17.59
N GLY A 112 -14.61 -24.37 18.23
CA GLY A 112 -13.88 -25.42 18.97
C GLY A 112 -12.95 -26.31 18.14
N GLY A 113 -12.78 -26.02 16.85
CA GLY A 113 -11.82 -26.75 16.02
C GLY A 113 -10.38 -26.37 16.35
N LYS A 114 -9.49 -27.37 16.51
CA LYS A 114 -8.04 -27.17 16.68
C LYS A 114 -7.35 -27.06 15.30
N PHE A 115 -6.51 -26.05 15.16
CA PHE A 115 -5.72 -25.75 13.97
C PHE A 115 -4.26 -25.54 14.37
N ALA A 116 -3.36 -25.67 13.39
CA ALA A 116 -1.96 -25.38 13.60
C ALA A 116 -1.35 -24.85 12.31
N ASP A 117 -0.45 -23.89 12.43
CA ASP A 117 0.33 -23.36 11.32
C ASP A 117 1.81 -23.62 11.58
N VAL A 118 2.47 -24.29 10.65
CA VAL A 118 3.93 -24.48 10.64
C VAL A 118 4.53 -23.49 9.66
N PHE A 119 5.23 -22.50 10.19
CA PHE A 119 5.98 -21.50 9.44
C PHE A 119 7.36 -22.06 9.13
N MET A 120 7.68 -22.14 7.84
CA MET A 120 8.95 -22.62 7.33
C MET A 120 9.72 -21.47 6.70
N ASN A 121 10.81 -21.04 7.34
CA ASN A 121 11.80 -20.18 6.70
C ASN A 121 12.81 -21.07 5.99
N GLY A 122 13.03 -20.81 4.71
CA GLY A 122 13.88 -21.63 3.86
C GLY A 122 14.45 -20.85 2.68
N ASP A 123 15.06 -21.58 1.75
CA ASP A 123 15.38 -21.03 0.42
C ASP A 123 14.95 -22.00 -0.68
N VAL A 124 14.74 -21.44 -1.86
CA VAL A 124 14.56 -22.15 -3.12
C VAL A 124 15.70 -21.83 -4.09
N SER A 125 16.16 -22.83 -4.85
CA SER A 125 17.15 -22.67 -5.92
C SER A 125 16.65 -23.35 -7.19
N GLY A 126 17.06 -22.85 -8.36
CA GLY A 126 16.82 -23.53 -9.65
C GLY A 126 15.35 -23.60 -10.09
N ALA A 127 14.48 -22.72 -9.59
CA ALA A 127 13.10 -22.51 -10.06
C ALA A 127 13.08 -21.72 -11.39
N PRO A 128 11.93 -21.61 -12.10
CA PRO A 128 11.85 -20.77 -13.31
C PRO A 128 12.33 -19.34 -13.04
N GLY A 129 13.23 -18.82 -13.88
CA GLY A 129 13.85 -17.51 -13.67
C GLY A 129 15.04 -17.47 -12.69
N LEU A 130 15.35 -18.58 -12.00
CA LEU A 130 16.44 -18.67 -11.00
C LEU A 130 17.51 -19.70 -11.42
N LYS A 131 18.78 -19.29 -11.44
CA LYS A 131 19.90 -20.18 -11.82
C LYS A 131 20.20 -21.20 -10.71
N ARG A 132 20.72 -22.37 -11.08
CA ARG A 132 21.21 -23.38 -10.12
C ARG A 132 22.28 -22.78 -9.21
N GLY A 133 22.14 -22.96 -7.90
CA GLY A 133 23.11 -22.48 -6.91
C GLY A 133 22.85 -21.05 -6.44
N VAL A 134 21.92 -20.33 -7.08
CA VAL A 134 21.38 -19.08 -6.55
C VAL A 134 20.21 -19.45 -5.65
N TRP A 135 20.38 -19.24 -4.35
CA TRP A 135 19.35 -19.47 -3.35
C TRP A 135 18.58 -18.19 -3.10
N ARG A 136 17.26 -18.25 -3.27
CA ARG A 136 16.32 -17.18 -2.96
C ARG A 136 15.60 -17.54 -1.67
N PRO A 137 15.53 -16.65 -0.68
CA PRO A 137 14.80 -16.98 0.54
C PRO A 137 13.32 -17.11 0.25
N MET A 138 12.67 -17.95 1.05
CA MET A 138 11.26 -18.25 0.97
C MET A 138 10.69 -18.48 2.36
N VAL A 139 9.43 -18.11 2.55
CA VAL A 139 8.64 -18.46 3.72
C VAL A 139 7.45 -19.28 3.23
N THR A 140 7.25 -20.46 3.81
CA THR A 140 6.07 -21.29 3.53
C THR A 140 5.28 -21.53 4.81
N VAL A 141 3.99 -21.26 4.79
CA VAL A 141 3.07 -21.65 5.86
C VAL A 141 2.37 -22.93 5.46
N TRP A 142 2.49 -23.96 6.30
CA TRP A 142 1.74 -25.20 6.17
C TRP A 142 0.65 -25.18 7.24
N SER A 143 -0.61 -25.06 6.82
CA SER A 143 -1.74 -25.04 7.74
C SER A 143 -2.32 -26.42 7.92
N TYR A 144 -2.75 -26.70 9.15
CA TYR A 144 -3.25 -28.00 9.58
C TYR A 144 -4.57 -27.87 10.32
N ARG A 145 -5.42 -28.89 10.16
CA ARG A 145 -6.68 -29.04 10.89
C ARG A 145 -6.70 -30.39 11.59
N LEU A 146 -7.05 -30.39 12.88
CA LEU A 146 -7.32 -31.62 13.62
C LEU A 146 -8.70 -32.16 13.23
N THR A 147 -8.75 -33.36 12.68
CA THR A 147 -9.99 -34.04 12.27
C THR A 147 -9.97 -35.47 12.81
N LYS A 148 -10.95 -35.82 13.65
CA LYS A 148 -11.09 -37.17 14.24
C LYS A 148 -9.81 -37.71 14.93
N GLY A 149 -9.08 -36.81 15.60
CA GLY A 149 -7.87 -37.17 16.35
C GLY A 149 -6.57 -37.21 15.51
N GLU A 150 -6.65 -36.83 14.24
CA GLU A 150 -5.50 -36.76 13.32
C GLU A 150 -5.35 -35.37 12.70
N TRP A 151 -4.11 -34.91 12.57
CA TRP A 151 -3.78 -33.64 11.95
C TRP A 151 -3.59 -33.81 10.45
N PHE A 152 -4.35 -33.06 9.65
CA PHE A 152 -4.21 -33.05 8.20
C PHE A 152 -3.75 -31.68 7.72
N CYS A 153 -2.80 -31.65 6.80
CA CYS A 153 -2.42 -30.42 6.12
C CYS A 153 -3.54 -29.99 5.16
N ILE A 154 -4.04 -28.77 5.31
CA ILE A 154 -5.17 -28.22 4.54
C ILE A 154 -4.76 -27.11 3.58
N SER A 155 -3.60 -26.50 3.79
CA SER A 155 -3.02 -25.61 2.80
C SER A 155 -1.51 -25.53 2.91
N GLU A 156 -0.88 -25.17 1.79
CA GLU A 156 0.50 -24.76 1.72
C GLU A 156 0.58 -23.42 1.00
N GLU A 157 1.11 -22.43 1.69
CA GLU A 157 1.20 -21.07 1.21
C GLU A 157 2.66 -20.62 1.16
N SER A 158 3.22 -20.48 -0.03
CA SER A 158 4.63 -20.10 -0.22
C SER A 158 4.76 -18.67 -0.73
N ILE A 159 5.61 -17.89 -0.08
CA ILE A 159 6.03 -16.55 -0.50
C ILE A 159 7.55 -16.45 -0.52
N ASP A 160 8.09 -15.47 -1.24
CA ASP A 160 9.50 -15.10 -1.16
C ASP A 160 9.85 -14.54 0.21
N GLY A 161 10.96 -15.01 0.76
CA GLY A 161 11.50 -14.62 2.06
C GLY A 161 12.60 -13.57 1.92
N VAL A 162 12.97 -12.98 3.05
CA VAL A 162 14.11 -12.07 3.19
C VAL A 162 15.28 -12.83 3.81
N GLN A 163 16.52 -12.49 3.44
CA GLN A 163 17.73 -13.07 4.01
C GLN A 163 17.87 -12.56 5.47
N ASP A 164 17.68 -13.43 6.46
CA ASP A 164 17.73 -13.06 7.89
C ASP A 164 19.18 -12.96 8.40
N ASP A 165 19.44 -11.89 9.15
CA ASP A 165 20.39 -11.89 10.27
C ASP A 165 19.68 -11.39 11.56
N ALA A 166 19.18 -12.38 12.30
CA ALA A 166 18.86 -12.41 13.74
C ALA A 166 17.56 -11.76 14.24
N ILE A 167 16.54 -12.62 14.46
CA ILE A 167 15.58 -12.49 15.56
C ILE A 167 16.16 -13.27 16.76
N VAL A 168 16.51 -12.57 17.85
CA VAL A 168 16.86 -13.20 19.13
C VAL A 168 15.74 -12.87 20.12
N ILE A 169 15.05 -13.90 20.63
CA ILE A 169 14.02 -13.77 21.65
C ILE A 169 14.68 -13.95 23.01
N HIS A 170 14.73 -12.89 23.83
CA HIS A 170 14.97 -13.02 25.26
C HIS A 170 13.73 -12.59 26.03
N ALA A 171 13.15 -13.52 26.79
CA ALA A 171 12.15 -13.21 27.79
C ALA A 171 12.85 -12.77 29.08
N THR A 172 12.72 -11.51 29.44
CA THR A 172 13.01 -11.04 30.80
C THR A 172 11.77 -10.37 31.36
N SER A 173 11.26 -10.93 32.46
CA SER A 173 10.22 -10.32 33.27
C SER A 173 10.79 -9.14 34.04
N LEU A 174 9.99 -8.07 34.19
CA LEU A 174 9.64 -7.42 35.46
C LEU A 174 8.68 -6.24 35.20
N TYR A 175 7.48 -6.36 35.77
CA TYR A 175 6.43 -5.38 36.14
C TYR A 175 6.00 -4.21 35.21
N GLU A 176 4.67 -4.16 35.02
CA GLU A 176 3.80 -3.15 34.34
C GLU A 176 3.74 -3.18 32.80
N ARG A 177 2.52 -3.48 32.30
CA ARG A 177 2.12 -3.92 30.95
C ARG A 177 2.75 -5.24 30.50
N THR A 178 1.91 -6.22 30.19
CA THR A 178 2.34 -7.54 29.72
C THR A 178 3.04 -7.41 28.35
N VAL A 179 4.37 -7.29 28.31
CA VAL A 179 5.17 -7.25 27.08
C VAL A 179 5.15 -8.65 26.47
N SER A 180 4.54 -8.81 25.29
CA SER A 180 4.38 -10.12 24.68
C SER A 180 5.62 -10.57 23.90
N ASN A 181 6.41 -9.64 23.34
CA ASN A 181 7.62 -9.88 22.54
C ASN A 181 8.54 -8.64 22.49
N GLU A 182 9.84 -8.84 22.26
CA GLU A 182 10.83 -7.78 21.95
C GLU A 182 11.34 -7.91 20.50
N VAL A 183 11.43 -6.79 19.79
CA VAL A 183 11.90 -6.70 18.40
C VAL A 183 13.11 -5.76 18.34
N LEU A 184 14.24 -6.25 17.85
CA LEU A 184 15.43 -5.43 17.61
C LEU A 184 15.34 -4.75 16.24
N LEU A 185 15.43 -3.42 16.21
CA LEU A 185 15.51 -2.64 14.97
C LEU A 185 16.95 -2.19 14.72
N LYS A 186 17.56 -2.74 13.66
CA LYS A 186 18.91 -2.40 13.21
C LYS A 186 18.86 -1.30 12.15
N MET A 187 19.51 -0.17 12.42
CA MET A 187 19.57 0.96 11.48
C MET A 187 20.87 0.88 10.66
N PRO A 188 20.81 0.92 9.32
CA PRO A 188 22.03 1.09 8.55
C PRO A 188 22.69 2.45 8.83
N LYS A 189 24.01 2.55 8.74
CA LYS A 189 24.71 3.82 8.99
C LYS A 189 24.35 4.92 7.99
N THR A 190 24.09 4.51 6.77
CA THR A 190 23.73 5.36 5.64
C THR A 190 22.66 4.66 4.82
N PRO A 191 21.80 5.39 4.11
CA PRO A 191 20.84 4.79 3.20
C PRO A 191 21.56 4.05 2.05
N GLN A 192 20.92 3.04 1.48
CA GLN A 192 21.44 2.34 0.30
C GLN A 192 21.53 3.30 -0.91
N ALA A 193 22.55 3.08 -1.76
CA ALA A 193 22.72 3.89 -2.96
C ALA A 193 21.55 3.72 -3.94
N GLY A 194 21.18 4.80 -4.62
CA GLY A 194 20.13 4.80 -5.65
C GLY A 194 18.71 4.99 -5.13
N LEU A 195 18.50 5.14 -3.82
CA LEU A 195 17.19 5.56 -3.28
C LEU A 195 16.83 6.97 -3.74
N LEU A 196 15.57 7.16 -4.10
CA LEU A 196 15.01 8.49 -4.32
C LEU A 196 15.13 9.34 -3.06
N THR A 197 15.39 10.62 -3.29
CA THR A 197 15.24 11.66 -2.28
C THR A 197 13.87 12.28 -2.48
N VAL A 198 13.04 12.28 -1.44
CA VAL A 198 11.66 12.75 -1.50
C VAL A 198 11.47 14.06 -0.75
N ASP A 199 10.56 14.88 -1.30
CA ASP A 199 10.19 16.18 -0.73
C ASP A 199 9.21 16.04 0.44
N ALA A 200 9.07 17.10 1.22
CA ALA A 200 8.10 17.19 2.32
C ALA A 200 6.65 17.02 1.87
N ASN A 201 6.34 17.28 0.59
CA ASN A 201 5.01 17.11 0.01
C ASN A 201 4.83 15.82 -0.80
N TYR A 202 5.64 14.78 -0.51
CA TYR A 202 5.51 13.45 -1.11
C TYR A 202 4.09 12.88 -1.00
N HIS A 203 3.48 13.04 0.17
CA HIS A 203 2.03 12.84 0.35
C HIS A 203 1.32 14.09 -0.18
N SER A 204 0.62 13.91 -1.29
CA SER A 204 -0.17 14.95 -1.97
C SER A 204 -1.61 14.49 -2.14
N TYR A 205 -2.48 15.34 -2.68
CA TYR A 205 -3.91 15.03 -2.79
C TYR A 205 -4.39 15.00 -4.23
N SER A 206 -5.34 14.11 -4.52
CA SER A 206 -6.20 14.20 -5.70
C SER A 206 -7.62 14.53 -5.27
N ILE A 207 -8.23 15.56 -5.84
CA ILE A 207 -9.63 15.92 -5.61
C ILE A 207 -10.41 15.56 -6.88
N GLU A 208 -11.51 14.84 -6.73
CA GLU A 208 -12.48 14.63 -7.80
C GLU A 208 -12.91 15.99 -8.36
N PHE A 209 -12.78 16.20 -9.67
CA PHE A 209 -12.91 17.51 -10.33
C PHE A 209 -14.22 18.21 -9.97
N SER A 210 -15.33 17.46 -9.94
CA SER A 210 -16.65 17.95 -9.56
C SER A 210 -16.77 18.45 -8.11
N SER A 211 -15.85 18.03 -7.23
CA SER A 211 -15.81 18.38 -5.80
C SER A 211 -14.84 19.52 -5.48
N MET A 212 -14.07 20.03 -6.46
CA MET A 212 -13.06 21.06 -6.19
C MET A 212 -13.64 22.30 -5.50
N GLN A 213 -14.82 22.77 -5.94
CA GLN A 213 -15.49 23.91 -5.31
C GLN A 213 -16.01 23.58 -3.90
N ASP A 214 -16.41 22.34 -3.60
CA ASP A 214 -16.80 21.97 -2.23
C ASP A 214 -15.60 22.09 -1.27
N PHE A 215 -14.43 21.62 -1.72
CA PHE A 215 -13.22 21.65 -0.90
C PHE A 215 -12.66 23.05 -0.72
N ALA A 216 -12.63 23.88 -1.76
CA ALA A 216 -11.96 25.18 -1.71
C ALA A 216 -12.91 26.37 -1.49
N GLY A 217 -14.16 26.26 -1.91
CA GLY A 217 -15.10 27.39 -1.99
C GLY A 217 -14.81 28.29 -3.18
N ASN A 218 -15.17 29.57 -3.06
CA ASN A 218 -14.93 30.62 -4.05
C ASN A 218 -14.62 31.95 -3.35
N HIS A 219 -14.46 33.06 -4.09
CA HIS A 219 -14.07 34.35 -3.48
C HIS A 219 -15.10 34.85 -2.45
N SER A 220 -16.39 34.62 -2.71
CA SER A 220 -17.47 35.06 -1.81
C SER A 220 -17.64 34.14 -0.60
N HIS A 221 -17.35 32.85 -0.77
CA HIS A 221 -17.56 31.80 0.23
C HIS A 221 -16.35 30.86 0.27
N PRO A 222 -15.18 31.34 0.76
CA PRO A 222 -13.99 30.50 0.85
C PRO A 222 -14.18 29.40 1.91
N ASN A 223 -13.72 28.19 1.62
CA ASN A 223 -13.74 27.10 2.58
C ASN A 223 -12.56 27.21 3.56
N LYS A 224 -12.77 27.98 4.62
CA LYS A 224 -11.74 28.23 5.66
C LYS A 224 -11.32 26.97 6.41
N PHE A 225 -12.21 25.98 6.52
CA PHE A 225 -11.93 24.71 7.19
C PHE A 225 -10.87 23.91 6.40
N SER A 226 -11.10 23.64 5.11
CA SER A 226 -10.12 22.97 4.26
C SER A 226 -8.80 23.77 4.15
N HIS A 227 -8.88 25.10 4.08
CA HIS A 227 -7.69 25.95 4.09
C HIS A 227 -6.85 25.73 5.36
N GLN A 228 -7.47 25.73 6.54
CA GLN A 228 -6.77 25.51 7.81
C GLN A 228 -6.16 24.12 7.89
N LEU A 229 -6.84 23.08 7.40
CA LEU A 229 -6.29 21.72 7.35
C LEU A 229 -5.02 21.67 6.50
N LEU A 230 -5.03 22.27 5.30
CA LEU A 230 -3.82 22.37 4.47
C LEU A 230 -2.71 23.21 5.14
N GLN A 231 -3.09 24.27 5.84
CA GLN A 231 -2.13 25.11 6.58
C GLN A 231 -1.44 24.33 7.70
N ASN A 232 -2.16 23.48 8.44
CA ASN A 232 -1.55 22.63 9.47
C ASN A 232 -0.46 21.69 8.90
N LEU A 233 -0.67 21.17 7.68
CA LEU A 233 0.30 20.30 7.00
C LEU A 233 1.55 21.08 6.59
N LYS A 234 1.37 22.32 6.09
CA LYS A 234 2.47 23.24 5.80
C LYS A 234 3.25 23.60 7.06
N ASP A 235 2.57 23.96 8.15
CA ASP A 235 3.21 24.32 9.41
C ASP A 235 4.01 23.16 10.02
N LYS A 236 3.58 21.92 9.75
CA LYS A 236 4.24 20.71 10.27
C LYS A 236 5.44 20.25 9.45
N SER A 237 5.37 20.38 8.13
CA SER A 237 6.39 19.83 7.22
C SER A 237 7.28 20.88 6.53
N GLY A 238 6.82 22.13 6.48
CA GLY A 238 7.40 23.19 5.65
C GLY A 238 6.84 23.28 4.22
N ALA A 239 6.00 22.33 3.78
CA ALA A 239 5.49 22.29 2.40
C ALA A 239 3.97 22.06 2.31
N LEU A 240 3.37 22.61 1.24
CA LEU A 240 1.98 22.30 0.88
C LEU A 240 1.93 21.06 -0.02
N PRO A 241 0.90 20.21 0.12
CA PRO A 241 0.62 19.17 -0.87
C PRO A 241 0.37 19.81 -2.25
N ILE A 242 0.74 19.10 -3.30
CA ILE A 242 0.25 19.41 -4.65
C ILE A 242 -1.16 18.81 -4.76
N ILE A 243 -2.07 19.53 -5.40
CA ILE A 243 -3.47 19.13 -5.52
C ILE A 243 -3.80 18.79 -6.97
N ARG A 244 -4.11 17.52 -7.24
CA ARG A 244 -4.56 17.04 -8.55
C ARG A 244 -6.08 17.11 -8.64
N ALA A 245 -6.62 18.10 -9.35
CA ALA A 245 -8.04 18.21 -9.66
C ALA A 245 -8.37 17.36 -10.88
N GLY A 246 -8.96 16.18 -10.68
CA GLY A 246 -9.08 15.17 -11.72
C GLY A 246 -10.15 14.10 -11.45
N GLY A 247 -9.78 12.83 -11.62
CA GLY A 247 -10.71 11.72 -11.46
C GLY A 247 -11.67 11.58 -12.65
N THR A 248 -12.66 10.72 -12.48
CA THR A 248 -13.58 10.36 -13.57
C THR A 248 -14.40 11.56 -14.08
N THR A 249 -14.68 12.53 -13.22
CA THR A 249 -15.52 13.69 -13.55
C THR A 249 -14.81 14.74 -14.40
N ALA A 250 -13.47 14.77 -14.41
CA ALA A 250 -12.71 15.57 -15.39
C ALA A 250 -12.98 15.08 -16.83
N ASN A 251 -13.14 13.77 -17.05
CA ASN A 251 -13.55 13.20 -18.34
C ASN A 251 -14.99 13.55 -18.76
N ARG A 252 -15.73 14.27 -17.91
CA ARG A 252 -17.13 14.68 -18.11
C ARG A 252 -17.28 16.21 -18.08
N ALA A 253 -16.18 16.95 -17.96
CA ALA A 253 -16.18 18.40 -17.86
C ALA A 253 -16.30 19.05 -19.24
N ILE A 254 -17.15 20.09 -19.33
CA ILE A 254 -17.26 20.96 -20.50
C ILE A 254 -17.17 22.41 -20.03
N TYR A 255 -16.19 23.14 -20.56
CA TYR A 255 -16.05 24.58 -20.35
C TYR A 255 -17.08 25.41 -21.16
N HIS A 256 -17.78 26.32 -20.49
CA HIS A 256 -18.72 27.29 -21.05
C HIS A 256 -18.37 28.69 -20.55
N ASP A 257 -18.08 29.61 -21.48
CA ASP A 257 -17.64 30.99 -21.17
C ASP A 257 -18.76 31.88 -20.62
N ASN A 258 -20.02 31.55 -20.91
CA ASN A 258 -21.19 32.36 -20.60
C ASN A 258 -22.03 31.83 -19.42
N GLN A 259 -21.62 30.74 -18.78
CA GLN A 259 -22.29 30.20 -17.60
C GLN A 259 -22.02 31.10 -16.38
N THR A 260 -23.02 31.27 -15.51
CA THR A 260 -22.96 32.22 -14.38
C THR A 260 -22.46 31.61 -13.07
N ALA A 261 -22.66 30.30 -12.90
CA ALA A 261 -22.20 29.54 -11.73
C ALA A 261 -20.86 28.86 -12.04
N GLY A 262 -19.88 28.95 -11.13
CA GLY A 262 -18.53 28.41 -11.33
C GLY A 262 -18.52 26.96 -11.84
N ILE A 263 -19.33 26.10 -11.26
CA ILE A 263 -19.48 24.71 -11.67
C ILE A 263 -20.93 24.27 -11.53
N ILE A 264 -21.41 23.45 -12.47
CA ILE A 264 -22.71 22.79 -12.41
C ILE A 264 -22.50 21.28 -12.54
N ASN A 265 -22.97 20.55 -11.55
CA ASN A 265 -22.90 19.09 -11.48
C ASN A 265 -24.26 18.49 -11.83
N TYR A 266 -24.34 17.75 -12.93
CA TYR A 266 -25.57 17.11 -13.41
C TYR A 266 -25.61 15.64 -13.00
N TYR A 267 -26.62 15.25 -12.24
CA TYR A 267 -26.85 13.86 -11.82
C TYR A 267 -27.94 13.22 -12.67
N SER A 268 -27.86 11.90 -12.85
CA SER A 268 -28.88 11.16 -13.60
C SER A 268 -30.20 11.06 -12.82
N GLY A 269 -31.23 11.76 -13.31
CA GLY A 269 -32.51 11.90 -12.60
C GLY A 269 -32.34 12.65 -11.27
N ASP A 270 -33.23 12.40 -10.31
CA ASP A 270 -33.20 13.06 -8.99
C ASP A 270 -32.16 12.48 -8.02
N ARG A 271 -31.21 11.67 -8.53
CA ARG A 271 -30.24 10.89 -7.74
C ARG A 271 -29.04 11.74 -7.29
N THR A 272 -29.31 12.83 -6.60
CA THR A 272 -28.30 13.76 -6.07
C THR A 272 -27.49 13.17 -4.91
N TRP A 273 -27.89 12.01 -4.39
CA TRP A 273 -27.13 11.23 -3.40
C TRP A 273 -26.02 10.36 -3.99
N LEU A 274 -25.89 10.31 -5.32
CA LEU A 274 -24.77 9.62 -5.94
C LEU A 274 -23.47 10.36 -5.65
N ASP A 275 -22.41 9.59 -5.49
CA ASP A 275 -21.09 10.12 -5.18
C ASP A 275 -20.44 10.91 -6.33
N GLN A 276 -20.93 10.75 -7.57
CA GLN A 276 -20.41 11.45 -8.75
C GLN A 276 -21.53 11.92 -9.70
N PRO A 277 -21.40 13.11 -10.31
CA PRO A 277 -22.28 13.55 -11.38
C PRO A 277 -22.01 12.80 -12.69
N THR A 278 -23.05 12.71 -13.53
CA THR A 278 -22.97 12.15 -14.88
C THR A 278 -22.43 13.13 -15.92
N ASN A 279 -22.55 14.44 -15.68
CA ASN A 279 -21.93 15.48 -16.51
C ASN A 279 -21.51 16.66 -15.65
N VAL A 280 -20.49 17.41 -16.07
CA VAL A 280 -20.00 18.60 -15.36
C VAL A 280 -19.84 19.73 -16.37
N SER A 281 -20.30 20.93 -16.02
CA SER A 281 -19.93 22.14 -16.76
C SER A 281 -19.25 23.15 -15.86
N ILE A 282 -18.26 23.84 -16.41
CA ILE A 282 -17.45 24.84 -15.70
C ILE A 282 -17.37 26.15 -16.49
N GLU A 283 -17.02 27.22 -15.80
CA GLU A 283 -16.86 28.56 -16.36
C GLU A 283 -15.67 29.29 -15.70
N PRO A 284 -15.23 30.48 -16.16
CA PRO A 284 -14.11 31.22 -15.56
C PRO A 284 -14.07 31.28 -14.01
N ARG A 285 -15.17 31.47 -13.29
CA ARG A 285 -15.19 31.52 -11.82
C ARG A 285 -14.96 30.17 -11.16
N PHE A 286 -15.00 29.06 -11.88
CA PHE A 286 -14.50 27.78 -11.35
C PHE A 286 -13.07 27.93 -10.82
N PHE A 287 -12.26 28.72 -11.51
CA PHE A 287 -10.86 28.94 -11.17
C PHE A 287 -10.67 29.75 -9.87
N GLU A 288 -11.70 30.43 -9.36
CA GLU A 288 -11.66 31.06 -8.04
C GLU A 288 -11.36 30.04 -6.93
N SER A 289 -11.85 28.80 -7.07
CA SER A 289 -11.59 27.71 -6.11
C SER A 289 -10.10 27.41 -5.95
N PHE A 290 -9.33 27.50 -7.02
CA PHE A 290 -7.88 27.26 -7.02
C PHE A 290 -7.07 28.41 -6.40
N GLN A 291 -7.74 29.48 -5.98
CA GLN A 291 -7.13 30.64 -5.34
C GLN A 291 -7.47 30.71 -3.85
N GLN A 292 -8.28 29.77 -3.32
CA GLN A 292 -8.75 29.81 -1.92
C GLN A 292 -7.89 28.98 -0.96
N PHE A 293 -7.12 28.01 -1.45
CA PHE A 293 -6.16 27.28 -0.63
C PHE A 293 -4.97 28.16 -0.26
N PRO A 294 -4.12 27.75 0.71
CA PRO A 294 -2.97 28.53 1.13
C PRO A 294 -2.11 28.98 -0.06
N ALA A 295 -1.60 30.21 0.01
CA ALA A 295 -0.81 30.79 -1.07
C ALA A 295 0.37 29.89 -1.45
N SER A 296 0.64 29.79 -2.76
CA SER A 296 1.63 28.88 -3.38
C SER A 296 1.22 27.41 -3.46
N THR A 297 -0.05 27.07 -3.21
CA THR A 297 -0.57 25.74 -3.56
C THR A 297 -0.43 25.55 -5.08
N GLN A 298 0.13 24.40 -5.48
CA GLN A 298 0.27 24.05 -6.88
C GLN A 298 -0.73 22.95 -7.26
N TYR A 299 -1.10 22.92 -8.54
CA TYR A 299 -2.18 22.08 -9.03
C TYR A 299 -1.78 21.23 -10.23
N ILE A 300 -2.20 19.97 -10.22
CA ILE A 300 -2.36 19.22 -11.47
C ILE A 300 -3.80 19.43 -11.92
N PHE A 301 -3.98 20.00 -13.11
CA PHE A 301 -5.31 20.24 -13.67
C PHE A 301 -5.59 19.19 -14.76
N THR A 302 -6.51 18.27 -14.48
CA THR A 302 -6.90 17.25 -15.47
C THR A 302 -7.90 17.85 -16.45
N LEU A 303 -7.54 17.83 -17.72
CA LEU A 303 -8.34 18.26 -18.86
C LEU A 303 -9.18 17.10 -19.39
N ASN A 304 -10.38 17.41 -19.87
CA ASN A 304 -11.17 16.41 -20.59
C ASN A 304 -10.46 16.03 -21.91
N PHE A 305 -10.46 14.74 -22.27
CA PHE A 305 -9.83 14.23 -23.49
C PHE A 305 -10.88 13.78 -24.53
N ASN A 306 -11.61 14.77 -25.03
CA ASN A 306 -12.73 14.58 -25.96
C ASN A 306 -12.28 14.09 -27.36
N VAL A 307 -13.22 13.50 -28.10
CA VAL A 307 -12.98 12.91 -29.43
C VAL A 307 -13.25 13.92 -30.54
N GLY A 308 -12.47 13.85 -31.62
CA GLY A 308 -12.71 14.59 -32.84
C GLY A 308 -12.36 16.07 -32.73
N GLU A 309 -12.58 16.82 -33.81
CA GLU A 309 -12.17 18.24 -33.91
C GLU A 309 -12.86 19.12 -32.87
N ALA A 310 -14.19 18.96 -32.67
CA ALA A 310 -14.93 19.69 -31.65
C ALA A 310 -14.40 19.38 -30.25
N GLY A 311 -14.08 18.12 -29.98
CA GLY A 311 -13.48 17.71 -28.70
C GLY A 311 -12.11 18.31 -28.47
N PHE A 312 -11.25 18.27 -29.49
CA PHE A 312 -9.91 18.85 -29.46
C PHE A 312 -9.96 20.37 -29.15
N ASN A 313 -10.83 21.10 -29.86
CA ASN A 313 -11.02 22.53 -29.64
C ASN A 313 -11.57 22.84 -28.25
N GLN A 314 -12.47 21.99 -27.73
CA GLN A 314 -13.01 22.13 -26.39
C GLN A 314 -11.94 21.95 -25.31
N THR A 315 -11.08 20.93 -25.45
CA THR A 315 -9.95 20.69 -24.54
C THR A 315 -8.95 21.86 -24.58
N LEU A 316 -8.66 22.40 -25.76
CA LEU A 316 -7.82 23.59 -25.90
C LEU A 316 -8.40 24.83 -25.22
N LEU A 317 -9.71 25.04 -25.37
CA LEU A 317 -10.41 26.16 -24.74
C LEU A 317 -10.35 26.07 -23.22
N GLU A 318 -10.60 24.89 -22.67
CA GLU A 318 -10.48 24.60 -21.24
C GLU A 318 -9.05 24.87 -20.72
N ALA A 319 -8.04 24.35 -21.43
CA ALA A 319 -6.63 24.53 -21.06
C ALA A 319 -6.19 26.00 -21.09
N PHE A 320 -6.62 26.75 -22.11
CA PHE A 320 -6.37 28.18 -22.21
C PHE A 320 -6.99 28.95 -21.05
N ALA A 321 -8.25 28.66 -20.72
CA ALA A 321 -8.93 29.30 -19.60
C ALA A 321 -8.25 28.99 -18.26
N ALA A 322 -7.85 27.74 -18.03
CA ALA A 322 -7.13 27.33 -16.84
C ALA A 322 -5.75 28.01 -16.73
N TRP A 323 -4.95 28.00 -17.80
CA TRP A 323 -3.65 28.66 -17.80
C TRP A 323 -3.75 30.17 -17.58
N ASN A 324 -4.72 30.83 -18.25
CA ASN A 324 -4.94 32.27 -18.06
C ASN A 324 -5.34 32.63 -16.62
N ALA A 325 -6.10 31.77 -15.94
CA ALA A 325 -6.54 32.00 -14.58
C ALA A 325 -5.49 31.65 -13.51
N LEU A 326 -4.66 30.63 -13.75
CA LEU A 326 -3.81 30.02 -12.72
C LEU A 326 -2.31 30.18 -12.95
N GLY A 327 -1.88 30.34 -14.21
CA GLY A 327 -0.48 30.46 -14.60
C GLY A 327 0.41 29.38 -13.99
N GLU A 328 1.54 29.81 -13.40
CA GLU A 328 2.53 28.92 -12.77
C GLU A 328 2.02 28.14 -11.54
N SER A 329 0.82 28.45 -11.03
CA SER A 329 0.16 27.58 -10.04
C SER A 329 -0.21 26.21 -10.65
N ILE A 330 -0.27 26.09 -11.98
CA ILE A 330 -0.36 24.80 -12.66
C ILE A 330 1.01 24.12 -12.62
N TYR A 331 1.11 23.11 -11.74
CA TYR A 331 2.25 22.21 -11.66
C TYR A 331 2.38 21.37 -12.92
N ALA A 332 1.25 20.84 -13.41
CA ALA A 332 1.14 20.14 -14.68
C ALA A 332 -0.32 20.12 -15.18
N PHE A 333 -0.52 20.03 -16.49
CA PHE A 333 -1.76 19.55 -17.08
C PHE A 333 -1.75 18.03 -17.18
N GLU A 334 -2.87 17.38 -16.92
CA GLU A 334 -3.08 15.95 -17.18
C GLU A 334 -4.17 15.83 -18.25
N ILE A 335 -4.02 14.97 -19.27
CA ILE A 335 -4.99 14.90 -20.37
C ILE A 335 -5.71 13.55 -20.31
N GLY A 336 -6.96 13.60 -19.85
CA GLY A 336 -7.79 12.43 -19.59
C GLY A 336 -7.43 11.70 -18.29
N ASN A 337 -8.30 10.80 -17.88
CA ASN A 337 -8.18 9.98 -16.69
C ASN A 337 -8.60 8.54 -16.99
N GLU A 338 -7.79 7.55 -16.61
CA GLU A 338 -8.05 6.11 -16.74
C GLU A 338 -8.39 5.70 -18.17
N VAL A 339 -7.62 6.24 -19.12
CA VAL A 339 -7.87 6.13 -20.55
C VAL A 339 -7.68 4.69 -21.07
N ASP A 340 -6.87 3.89 -20.39
CA ASP A 340 -6.63 2.47 -20.65
C ASP A 340 -7.91 1.61 -20.53
N GLY A 341 -8.94 2.11 -19.84
CA GLY A 341 -10.26 1.50 -19.76
C GLY A 341 -11.23 1.87 -20.89
N TRP A 342 -10.93 2.88 -21.71
CA TRP A 342 -11.95 3.57 -22.53
C TRP A 342 -12.52 2.75 -23.69
N GLY A 343 -11.75 1.82 -24.24
CA GLY A 343 -12.23 0.86 -25.26
C GLY A 343 -13.29 -0.11 -24.72
N LYS A 344 -13.37 -0.29 -23.38
CA LYS A 344 -14.35 -1.17 -22.71
C LYS A 344 -15.67 -0.45 -22.39
N ILE A 345 -15.65 0.86 -22.26
CA ILE A 345 -16.79 1.69 -21.82
C ILE A 345 -17.30 2.66 -22.91
N SER A 346 -17.01 2.35 -24.18
CA SER A 346 -17.50 3.10 -25.36
C SER A 346 -17.09 4.57 -25.43
N ARG A 347 -16.10 5.03 -24.64
CA ARG A 347 -15.49 6.37 -24.78
C ARG A 347 -14.55 6.46 -25.98
N ARG A 348 -14.01 5.31 -26.40
CA ARG A 348 -13.22 5.12 -27.61
C ARG A 348 -13.62 3.80 -28.29
N PRO A 349 -13.34 3.64 -29.60
CA PRO A 349 -13.53 2.36 -30.29
C PRO A 349 -12.77 1.22 -29.60
N LYS A 350 -13.27 -0.02 -29.70
CA LYS A 350 -12.67 -1.19 -29.03
C LYS A 350 -11.22 -1.47 -29.44
N ASN A 351 -10.82 -1.06 -30.65
CA ASN A 351 -9.46 -1.22 -31.17
C ASN A 351 -8.52 -0.04 -30.87
N TRP A 352 -9.02 0.99 -30.18
CA TRP A 352 -8.20 2.12 -29.72
C TRP A 352 -7.18 1.63 -28.70
N ASN A 353 -5.91 1.86 -28.98
CA ASN A 353 -4.79 1.34 -28.21
C ASN A 353 -3.82 2.44 -27.78
N GLN A 354 -2.77 2.05 -27.08
CA GLN A 354 -1.76 2.94 -26.52
C GLN A 354 -1.07 3.82 -27.58
N HIS A 355 -0.85 3.34 -28.80
CA HIS A 355 -0.27 4.17 -29.87
C HIS A 355 -1.25 5.24 -30.35
N ASP A 356 -2.54 4.96 -30.36
CA ASP A 356 -3.57 5.96 -30.68
C ASP A 356 -3.62 7.04 -29.60
N TYR A 357 -3.57 6.63 -28.33
CA TYR A 357 -3.43 7.54 -27.19
C TYR A 357 -2.22 8.45 -27.33
N VAL A 358 -1.02 7.90 -27.59
CA VAL A 358 0.21 8.69 -27.72
C VAL A 358 0.05 9.77 -28.80
N ARG A 359 -0.44 9.41 -29.99
CA ARG A 359 -0.61 10.37 -31.09
C ARG A 359 -1.60 11.49 -30.75
N GLU A 360 -2.75 11.13 -30.20
CA GLU A 360 -3.80 12.10 -29.83
C GLU A 360 -3.33 13.00 -28.67
N TRP A 361 -2.68 12.42 -27.66
CA TRP A 361 -2.17 13.14 -26.49
C TRP A 361 -1.08 14.14 -26.90
N GLN A 362 -0.14 13.72 -27.76
CA GLN A 362 0.92 14.60 -28.25
C GLN A 362 0.37 15.79 -29.03
N ALA A 363 -0.63 15.55 -29.89
CA ALA A 363 -1.27 16.63 -30.65
C ALA A 363 -1.89 17.69 -29.72
N LEU A 364 -2.56 17.26 -28.65
CA LEU A 364 -3.12 18.17 -27.65
C LEU A 364 -2.03 18.86 -26.82
N ALA A 365 -1.07 18.12 -26.27
CA ALA A 365 0.02 18.69 -25.46
C ALA A 365 0.79 19.76 -26.24
N GLU A 366 1.08 19.50 -27.52
CA GLU A 366 1.74 20.43 -28.42
C GLU A 366 0.90 21.70 -28.66
N ALA A 367 -0.39 21.52 -28.97
CA ALA A 367 -1.28 22.64 -29.25
C ALA A 367 -1.56 23.50 -28.00
N ILE A 368 -1.73 22.87 -26.84
CA ILE A 368 -1.87 23.54 -25.54
C ILE A 368 -0.60 24.37 -25.25
N SER A 369 0.57 23.74 -25.38
CA SER A 369 1.86 24.39 -25.11
C SER A 369 2.10 25.61 -25.98
N LYS A 370 1.86 25.47 -27.30
CA LYS A 370 2.01 26.57 -28.27
C LYS A 370 1.02 27.70 -28.04
N ASN A 371 -0.27 27.36 -27.94
CA ASN A 371 -1.32 28.39 -27.88
C ASN A 371 -1.29 29.17 -26.57
N CYS A 372 -0.86 28.52 -25.47
CA CYS A 372 -0.80 29.15 -24.16
C CYS A 372 0.62 29.66 -23.79
N SER A 373 1.62 29.42 -24.65
CA SER A 373 3.05 29.70 -24.38
C SER A 373 3.52 29.10 -23.04
N ILE A 374 3.11 27.86 -22.77
CA ILE A 374 3.41 27.18 -21.51
C ILE A 374 4.89 26.75 -21.49
N PRO A 375 5.64 27.04 -20.40
CA PRO A 375 7.00 26.55 -20.24
C PRO A 375 7.01 25.04 -19.92
N LEU A 376 7.80 24.30 -20.69
CA LEU A 376 7.98 22.85 -20.57
C LEU A 376 9.12 22.47 -19.61
N PRO A 377 9.07 21.30 -18.96
CA PRO A 377 7.96 20.32 -18.99
C PRO A 377 6.78 20.75 -18.11
N ARG A 378 5.55 20.45 -18.55
CA ARG A 378 4.30 20.87 -17.86
C ARG A 378 3.16 19.88 -17.96
N PHE A 379 3.42 18.61 -18.29
CA PHE A 379 2.35 17.62 -18.42
C PHE A 379 2.59 16.38 -17.55
N GLN A 380 1.51 15.84 -17.02
CA GLN A 380 1.46 14.50 -16.46
C GLN A 380 0.78 13.58 -17.46
N GLY A 381 1.47 12.51 -17.85
CA GLY A 381 1.00 11.53 -18.83
C GLY A 381 0.35 10.29 -18.21
N CYS A 382 -0.30 9.51 -19.07
CA CYS A 382 -0.92 8.21 -18.80
C CYS A 382 -2.19 8.28 -17.93
N ALA A 383 -2.04 8.55 -16.63
CA ALA A 383 -3.12 8.48 -15.64
C ALA A 383 -3.93 7.18 -15.75
N TYR A 384 -3.25 6.03 -15.83
CA TYR A 384 -3.89 4.73 -16.07
C TYR A 384 -4.43 4.08 -14.81
N THR A 385 -5.38 3.16 -14.98
CA THR A 385 -5.82 2.29 -13.88
C THR A 385 -4.74 1.30 -13.48
N ALA A 386 -4.66 1.01 -12.17
CA ALA A 386 -3.91 -0.08 -11.52
C ALA A 386 -3.03 -0.92 -12.47
N PRO A 387 -1.69 -0.78 -12.43
CA PRO A 387 -0.84 -1.52 -13.34
C PRO A 387 -0.90 -3.00 -12.98
N ARG A 388 -1.56 -3.81 -13.82
CA ARG A 388 -1.62 -5.28 -13.68
C ARG A 388 -0.95 -6.02 -14.83
N ASN A 389 -0.13 -5.32 -15.60
CA ASN A 389 0.67 -5.88 -16.67
C ASN A 389 1.93 -5.02 -16.93
N ILE A 390 3.10 -5.57 -16.61
CA ILE A 390 4.42 -4.93 -16.79
C ILE A 390 5.18 -5.49 -18.00
N THR A 391 4.52 -6.20 -18.91
CA THR A 391 5.16 -6.75 -20.11
C THR A 391 5.70 -5.60 -20.97
N ILE A 392 6.99 -5.66 -21.30
CA ILE A 392 7.67 -4.63 -22.09
C ILE A 392 7.73 -5.02 -23.57
N GLY A 393 7.45 -4.05 -24.44
CA GLY A 393 7.65 -4.17 -25.89
C GLY A 393 6.46 -4.73 -26.67
N ASP A 394 5.29 -4.83 -26.03
CA ASP A 394 4.01 -5.14 -26.67
C ASP A 394 3.05 -3.94 -26.64
N ASN A 395 1.79 -4.14 -27.03
CA ASN A 395 0.75 -3.11 -27.00
C ASN A 395 0.02 -3.01 -25.64
N SER A 396 0.61 -3.55 -24.56
CA SER A 396 0.00 -3.51 -23.23
C SER A 396 0.01 -2.09 -22.67
N TRP A 397 -1.11 -1.69 -22.07
CA TRP A 397 -1.24 -0.43 -21.35
C TRP A 397 -0.42 -0.45 -20.07
N ASN A 398 0.74 0.20 -20.10
CA ASN A 398 1.53 0.57 -18.94
C ASN A 398 2.41 1.78 -19.31
N VAL A 399 2.82 2.56 -18.31
CA VAL A 399 3.58 3.80 -18.54
C VAL A 399 4.88 3.58 -19.32
N ALA A 400 5.54 2.45 -19.09
CA ALA A 400 6.83 2.10 -19.67
C ALA A 400 6.74 1.88 -21.19
N ASN A 401 5.71 1.18 -21.65
CA ASN A 401 5.40 1.01 -23.06
C ASN A 401 4.94 2.33 -23.68
N THR A 402 4.17 3.16 -22.96
CA THR A 402 3.68 4.44 -23.48
C THR A 402 4.83 5.41 -23.75
N ILE A 403 5.81 5.48 -22.85
CA ILE A 403 7.02 6.27 -23.04
C ILE A 403 7.81 5.77 -24.27
N ARG A 404 8.02 4.45 -24.39
CA ARG A 404 8.71 3.84 -25.56
C ARG A 404 7.97 4.04 -26.88
N ALA A 405 6.64 4.11 -26.84
CA ALA A 405 5.81 4.45 -27.99
C ALA A 405 5.92 5.93 -28.40
N GLY A 406 6.65 6.74 -27.63
CA GLY A 406 7.05 8.09 -28.00
C GLY A 406 6.35 9.20 -27.22
N LEU A 407 5.63 8.92 -26.12
CA LEU A 407 4.82 9.94 -25.42
C LEU A 407 5.56 11.27 -25.20
N ASP A 408 6.85 11.22 -24.86
CA ASP A 408 7.65 12.40 -24.50
C ASP A 408 8.70 12.84 -25.54
N VAL A 409 8.54 12.51 -26.83
CA VAL A 409 9.53 12.91 -27.86
C VAL A 409 9.77 14.43 -27.95
N ASN A 410 8.84 15.25 -27.45
CA ASN A 410 8.92 16.71 -27.46
C ASN A 410 9.22 17.31 -26.07
N GLY A 411 9.53 16.51 -25.05
CA GLY A 411 9.88 16.99 -23.70
C GLY A 411 8.74 17.67 -22.94
N HIS A 412 7.51 17.21 -23.15
CA HIS A 412 6.31 17.76 -22.50
C HIS A 412 6.14 17.23 -21.06
N LEU A 413 6.58 16.00 -20.79
CA LEU A 413 6.28 15.30 -19.55
C LEU A 413 7.14 15.78 -18.39
N LYS A 414 6.43 16.16 -17.32
CA LYS A 414 6.97 16.37 -15.99
C LYS A 414 6.91 15.08 -15.16
N SER A 415 5.94 14.22 -15.43
CA SER A 415 5.75 12.92 -14.80
C SER A 415 4.87 12.00 -15.64
N VAL A 416 4.90 10.72 -15.35
CA VAL A 416 3.89 9.74 -15.75
C VAL A 416 3.20 9.16 -14.53
N SER A 417 1.91 8.84 -14.68
CA SER A 417 1.04 8.44 -13.59
C SER A 417 0.34 7.11 -13.85
N ASP A 418 0.33 6.26 -12.83
CA ASP A 418 -0.67 5.20 -12.65
C ASP A 418 -1.50 5.48 -11.39
N HIS A 419 -2.65 4.84 -11.28
CA HIS A 419 -3.51 4.85 -10.10
C HIS A 419 -3.49 3.49 -9.41
N ASP A 420 -3.78 3.38 -8.12
CA ASP A 420 -4.05 2.06 -7.50
C ASP A 420 -4.82 2.18 -6.17
N TYR A 421 -5.47 1.10 -5.78
CA TYR A 421 -6.26 0.99 -4.54
C TYR A 421 -6.11 -0.41 -3.94
N MET A 422 -6.25 -0.54 -2.62
CA MET A 422 -6.04 -1.83 -1.93
C MET A 422 -7.22 -2.80 -2.04
N GLY A 423 -8.24 -2.46 -2.82
CA GLY A 423 -9.44 -3.27 -3.01
C GLY A 423 -10.53 -2.47 -3.69
N ALA A 424 -11.67 -3.10 -3.94
CA ALA A 424 -12.77 -2.50 -4.69
C ALA A 424 -14.11 -2.81 -4.02
N ASP A 425 -14.84 -1.76 -3.64
CA ASP A 425 -16.25 -1.85 -3.18
C ASP A 425 -17.21 -1.53 -4.33
N CYS A 426 -16.98 -2.20 -5.45
CA CYS A 426 -17.74 -2.01 -6.68
C CYS A 426 -18.65 -3.22 -6.91
N ASP A 427 -19.72 -3.02 -7.70
CA ASP A 427 -20.66 -4.08 -8.03
C ASP A 427 -19.95 -5.35 -8.54
N GLY A 428 -20.29 -6.49 -7.94
CA GLY A 428 -19.75 -7.80 -8.32
C GLY A 428 -18.33 -8.10 -7.80
N LYS A 429 -17.77 -7.30 -6.89
CA LYS A 429 -16.47 -7.55 -6.24
C LYS A 429 -16.63 -8.08 -4.81
N PRO A 430 -15.67 -8.89 -4.30
CA PRO A 430 -15.65 -9.26 -2.89
C PRO A 430 -15.54 -8.01 -2.01
N ARG A 431 -16.35 -7.95 -0.94
CA ARG A 431 -16.35 -6.81 -0.03
C ARG A 431 -15.01 -6.70 0.71
N PRO A 432 -14.34 -5.54 0.67
CA PRO A 432 -13.08 -5.35 1.39
C PRO A 432 -13.23 -5.41 2.90
N THR A 433 -12.16 -5.80 3.59
CA THR A 433 -12.10 -5.93 5.06
C THR A 433 -10.90 -5.18 5.64
N ILE A 434 -10.98 -4.82 6.92
CA ILE A 434 -9.85 -4.21 7.65
C ILE A 434 -8.63 -5.13 7.60
N ALA A 435 -8.80 -6.38 8.06
CA ALA A 435 -7.72 -7.35 8.17
C ALA A 435 -7.06 -7.67 6.81
N GLY A 436 -7.88 -7.98 5.80
CA GLY A 436 -7.37 -8.45 4.50
C GLY A 436 -6.77 -7.34 3.65
N ASN A 437 -7.34 -6.13 3.69
CA ASN A 437 -6.97 -5.07 2.74
C ASN A 437 -6.08 -3.98 3.36
N LEU A 438 -6.25 -3.64 4.65
CA LEU A 438 -5.58 -2.46 5.25
C LEU A 438 -4.51 -2.85 6.28
N LEU A 439 -4.76 -3.87 7.10
CA LEU A 439 -3.80 -4.31 8.13
C LEU A 439 -2.80 -5.37 7.64
N ASN A 440 -2.96 -5.84 6.39
CA ASN A 440 -2.08 -6.80 5.75
C ASN A 440 -1.05 -6.08 4.85
N HIS A 441 0.16 -5.91 5.35
CA HIS A 441 1.28 -5.32 4.60
C HIS A 441 1.67 -6.13 3.36
N HIS A 442 1.51 -7.45 3.39
CA HIS A 442 1.83 -8.31 2.25
C HIS A 442 0.84 -8.08 1.11
N HIS A 443 -0.44 -7.89 1.42
CA HIS A 443 -1.43 -7.46 0.44
C HIS A 443 -1.01 -6.13 -0.20
N MET A 444 -0.67 -5.12 0.61
CA MET A 444 -0.21 -3.81 0.11
C MET A 444 1.02 -3.93 -0.79
N THR A 445 2.06 -4.65 -0.36
CA THR A 445 3.29 -4.81 -1.13
C THR A 445 3.12 -5.63 -2.40
N SER A 446 2.18 -6.59 -2.43
CA SER A 446 1.83 -7.32 -3.66
C SER A 446 1.29 -6.41 -4.77
N LEU A 447 0.68 -5.27 -4.38
CA LEU A 447 0.22 -4.25 -5.31
C LEU A 447 1.36 -3.27 -5.67
N MET A 448 2.16 -2.88 -4.69
CA MET A 448 3.33 -2.02 -4.93
C MET A 448 4.41 -2.66 -5.81
N TYR A 449 4.46 -3.99 -5.92
CA TYR A 449 5.35 -4.70 -6.86
C TYR A 449 5.28 -4.14 -8.30
N TRP A 450 4.08 -3.83 -8.79
CA TRP A 450 3.89 -3.31 -10.14
C TRP A 450 4.44 -1.88 -10.28
N HIS A 451 4.23 -1.05 -9.25
CA HIS A 451 4.75 0.30 -9.19
C HIS A 451 6.28 0.34 -9.07
N GLU A 452 6.87 -0.57 -8.29
CA GLU A 452 8.34 -0.69 -8.19
C GLU A 452 8.95 -1.06 -9.55
N ALA A 453 8.37 -2.04 -10.24
CA ALA A 453 8.84 -2.45 -11.57
C ALA A 453 8.76 -1.32 -12.60
N LEU A 454 7.64 -0.59 -12.64
CA LEU A 454 7.43 0.51 -13.59
C LEU A 454 8.28 1.73 -13.22
N GLY A 455 8.33 2.12 -11.94
CA GLY A 455 9.18 3.23 -11.48
C GLY A 455 10.66 3.00 -11.76
N ASN A 456 11.17 1.78 -11.54
CA ASN A 456 12.54 1.40 -11.91
C ASN A 456 12.80 1.51 -13.41
N ASP A 457 11.79 1.26 -14.24
CA ASP A 457 11.92 1.34 -15.68
C ASP A 457 11.84 2.76 -16.21
N THR A 458 10.91 3.59 -15.70
CA THR A 458 10.75 4.99 -16.12
C THR A 458 11.97 5.84 -15.77
N GLN A 459 12.68 5.51 -14.68
CA GLN A 459 13.93 6.19 -14.32
C GLN A 459 14.98 6.18 -15.44
N LYS A 460 15.01 5.13 -16.26
CA LYS A 460 15.94 5.03 -17.39
C LYS A 460 15.70 6.10 -18.46
N PHE A 461 14.50 6.68 -18.48
CA PHE A 461 14.10 7.77 -19.36
C PHE A 461 14.20 9.15 -18.69
N GLY A 462 14.56 9.21 -17.40
CA GLY A 462 14.61 10.47 -16.64
C GLY A 462 13.24 11.08 -16.35
N ILE A 463 12.15 10.31 -16.50
CA ILE A 463 10.78 10.78 -16.27
C ILE A 463 10.29 10.27 -14.91
N PRO A 464 9.94 11.17 -13.97
CA PRO A 464 9.37 10.80 -12.68
C PRO A 464 8.11 9.96 -12.81
N TYR A 465 8.02 8.90 -12.02
CA TYR A 465 6.83 8.06 -11.89
C TYR A 465 6.07 8.42 -10.62
N VAL A 466 4.76 8.66 -10.73
CA VAL A 466 3.91 8.99 -9.59
C VAL A 466 2.70 8.07 -9.52
N ILE A 467 2.12 7.96 -8.33
CA ILE A 467 0.79 7.38 -8.15
C ILE A 467 -0.20 8.54 -8.11
N GLY A 468 -0.74 8.93 -9.26
CA GLY A 468 -1.53 10.17 -9.44
C GLY A 468 -2.96 10.12 -8.89
N GLU A 469 -3.42 8.93 -8.52
CA GLU A 469 -4.67 8.72 -7.78
C GLU A 469 -4.57 7.43 -6.97
N THR A 470 -4.77 7.52 -5.66
CA THR A 470 -4.76 6.34 -4.78
C THR A 470 -5.60 6.58 -3.55
N ASN A 471 -6.17 5.53 -2.96
CA ASN A 471 -6.63 5.54 -1.58
C ASN A 471 -6.83 4.11 -1.08
N SER A 472 -7.43 3.93 0.10
CA SER A 472 -7.67 2.63 0.71
C SER A 472 -8.41 1.68 -0.22
N ILE A 473 -9.64 2.00 -0.62
CA ILE A 473 -10.53 1.12 -1.38
C ILE A 473 -11.21 1.93 -2.49
N THR A 474 -11.18 1.45 -3.74
CA THR A 474 -11.85 2.14 -4.86
C THR A 474 -13.39 2.08 -4.75
N CYS A 475 -14.10 2.78 -5.63
CA CYS A 475 -15.55 3.04 -5.52
C CYS A 475 -15.90 3.81 -4.23
N GLN A 476 -15.18 4.92 -4.02
CA GLN A 476 -15.41 5.90 -2.94
C GLN A 476 -15.21 5.38 -1.51
N GLY A 477 -14.64 4.20 -1.37
CA GLY A 477 -14.28 3.59 -0.11
C GLY A 477 -15.42 2.79 0.53
N THR A 478 -15.03 1.79 1.32
CA THR A 478 -15.94 0.94 2.08
C THR A 478 -16.20 1.54 3.47
N PRO A 479 -17.47 1.78 3.86
CA PRO A 479 -17.81 2.16 5.23
C PRO A 479 -17.33 1.14 6.26
N ASN A 480 -16.82 1.62 7.38
CA ASN A 480 -16.20 0.88 8.48
C ASN A 480 -14.90 0.15 8.11
N VAL A 481 -14.30 0.51 6.97
CA VAL A 481 -12.98 0.01 6.55
C VAL A 481 -12.11 1.20 6.14
N SER A 482 -12.61 2.04 5.24
CA SER A 482 -11.88 3.21 4.74
C SER A 482 -11.93 4.42 5.66
N ASP A 483 -12.95 4.51 6.51
CA ASP A 483 -13.25 5.65 7.39
C ASP A 483 -13.00 5.32 8.88
N VAL A 484 -12.03 4.44 9.18
CA VAL A 484 -11.64 4.01 10.54
C VAL A 484 -10.11 4.09 10.71
N PHE A 485 -9.63 3.95 11.94
CA PHE A 485 -8.21 4.08 12.28
C PHE A 485 -7.28 3.08 11.56
N ALA A 486 -7.79 1.93 11.10
CA ALA A 486 -7.02 1.01 10.27
C ALA A 486 -6.52 1.66 8.96
N SER A 487 -7.30 2.57 8.35
CA SER A 487 -6.85 3.29 7.16
C SER A 487 -5.73 4.28 7.48
N VAL A 488 -5.65 4.76 8.72
CA VAL A 488 -4.56 5.61 9.21
C VAL A 488 -3.25 4.84 9.22
N LEU A 489 -3.23 3.68 9.86
CA LEU A 489 -2.03 2.82 9.95
C LEU A 489 -1.58 2.36 8.56
N TRP A 490 -2.53 1.95 7.72
CA TRP A 490 -2.27 1.62 6.31
C TRP A 490 -1.63 2.80 5.57
N SER A 491 -2.18 4.01 5.69
CA SER A 491 -1.70 5.17 4.91
C SER A 491 -0.26 5.55 5.24
N ILE A 492 0.16 5.38 6.50
CA ILE A 492 1.54 5.64 6.92
C ILE A 492 2.48 4.62 6.29
N ASP A 493 2.12 3.34 6.41
CA ASP A 493 2.87 2.23 5.83
C ASP A 493 3.00 2.37 4.30
N TYR A 494 1.87 2.59 3.63
CA TYR A 494 1.77 2.76 2.18
C TYR A 494 2.59 3.96 1.67
N THR A 495 2.53 5.10 2.37
CA THR A 495 3.28 6.31 2.00
C THR A 495 4.79 6.12 2.18
N LEU A 496 5.22 5.60 3.34
CA LEU A 496 6.64 5.43 3.64
C LEU A 496 7.28 4.29 2.84
N TYR A 497 6.53 3.23 2.54
CA TYR A 497 6.96 2.21 1.59
C TYR A 497 7.17 2.79 0.20
N GLY A 498 6.18 3.54 -0.31
CA GLY A 498 6.29 4.22 -1.61
C GLY A 498 7.49 5.16 -1.69
N ALA A 499 7.74 5.94 -0.63
CA ALA A 499 8.88 6.85 -0.54
C ALA A 499 10.25 6.14 -0.51
N GLY A 500 10.27 4.85 -0.18
CA GLY A 500 11.48 4.01 -0.19
C GLY A 500 11.74 3.31 -1.52
N ILE A 501 10.89 3.48 -2.52
CA ILE A 501 11.05 2.92 -3.87
C ILE A 501 11.04 4.02 -4.93
N ASN A 502 11.10 3.64 -6.21
CA ASN A 502 11.17 4.57 -7.34
C ASN A 502 9.81 5.19 -7.73
N VAL A 503 9.01 5.55 -6.72
CA VAL A 503 7.80 6.36 -6.84
C VAL A 503 8.13 7.75 -6.31
N SER A 504 7.92 8.78 -7.12
CA SER A 504 8.33 10.15 -6.77
C SER A 504 7.28 10.88 -5.94
N ARG A 505 5.98 10.56 -6.07
CA ARG A 505 4.88 11.21 -5.35
C ARG A 505 3.63 10.34 -5.33
N MET A 506 2.76 10.56 -4.34
CA MET A 506 1.48 9.88 -4.22
C MET A 506 0.36 10.88 -3.97
N TYR A 507 -0.75 10.76 -4.70
CA TYR A 507 -1.87 11.69 -4.66
C TYR A 507 -3.12 10.98 -4.11
N PHE A 508 -3.39 11.17 -2.83
CA PHE A 508 -4.51 10.53 -2.14
C PHE A 508 -5.84 11.12 -2.61
N HIS A 509 -6.66 10.30 -3.25
CA HIS A 509 -7.91 10.71 -3.87
C HIS A 509 -8.98 11.01 -2.83
N MET A 510 -9.78 12.05 -3.07
CA MET A 510 -10.87 12.46 -2.21
C MET A 510 -11.97 13.13 -3.02
N GLY A 511 -13.19 12.98 -2.51
CA GLY A 511 -14.38 13.58 -3.07
C GLY A 511 -15.31 14.01 -1.94
N ARG A 512 -16.30 14.82 -2.30
CA ARG A 512 -17.22 15.48 -1.35
C ARG A 512 -17.72 14.54 -0.25
N ALA A 513 -18.20 13.34 -0.61
CA ALA A 513 -18.82 12.40 0.31
C ALA A 513 -18.03 11.08 0.51
N TYR A 514 -16.78 10.99 0.03
CA TYR A 514 -16.09 9.69 -0.04
C TYR A 514 -15.67 9.22 1.35
N ARG A 515 -15.77 7.91 1.60
CA ARG A 515 -15.47 7.31 2.90
C ARG A 515 -13.99 7.45 3.24
N TYR A 516 -13.13 7.29 2.24
CA TYR A 516 -11.68 7.44 2.39
C TYR A 516 -11.19 8.90 2.38
N SER A 517 -12.06 9.90 2.21
CA SER A 517 -11.60 11.30 2.24
C SER A 517 -11.01 11.62 3.61
N PRO A 518 -9.89 12.36 3.70
CA PRO A 518 -9.30 12.76 4.97
C PRO A 518 -10.17 13.75 5.76
N TRP A 519 -11.08 14.48 5.10
CA TRP A 519 -12.11 15.27 5.78
C TRP A 519 -13.36 15.38 4.92
N GLN A 520 -14.46 15.81 5.53
CA GLN A 520 -15.65 16.27 4.81
C GLN A 520 -15.60 17.80 4.74
N PRO A 521 -15.61 18.42 3.56
CA PRO A 521 -15.36 19.86 3.45
C PRO A 521 -16.62 20.73 3.64
N VAL A 522 -17.81 20.17 3.45
CA VAL A 522 -19.10 20.88 3.46
C VAL A 522 -20.15 20.10 4.24
N THR A 523 -21.28 20.72 4.56
CA THR A 523 -22.40 20.01 5.17
C THR A 523 -23.02 18.99 4.20
N ILE A 524 -23.16 17.74 4.64
CA ILE A 524 -23.77 16.65 3.87
C ILE A 524 -24.73 15.91 4.82
N ASN A 525 -25.99 15.73 4.41
CA ASN A 525 -27.02 15.05 5.21
C ASN A 525 -27.06 15.55 6.67
N ASN A 526 -27.06 16.88 6.85
CA ASN A 526 -27.02 17.57 8.15
C ASN A 526 -25.78 17.31 9.02
N THR A 527 -24.78 16.61 8.50
CA THR A 527 -23.47 16.46 9.15
C THR A 527 -22.60 17.63 8.72
N ALA A 528 -22.21 18.48 9.68
CA ALA A 528 -21.29 19.61 9.46
C ALA A 528 -19.92 19.13 8.94
N PRO A 529 -19.07 20.01 8.38
CA PRO A 529 -17.68 19.68 8.07
C PRO A 529 -16.96 19.08 9.30
N TYR A 530 -16.08 18.10 9.07
CA TYR A 530 -15.31 17.46 10.13
C TYR A 530 -14.10 16.70 9.56
N VAL A 531 -13.12 16.45 10.43
CA VAL A 531 -11.92 15.67 10.11
C VAL A 531 -12.22 14.18 10.20
N LYS A 532 -11.79 13.40 9.20
CA LYS A 532 -11.93 11.94 9.17
C LYS A 532 -10.61 11.27 9.60
N PRO A 533 -10.62 10.00 10.01
CA PRO A 533 -9.44 9.29 10.50
C PRO A 533 -8.19 9.47 9.64
N LEU A 534 -8.29 9.28 8.33
CA LEU A 534 -7.15 9.31 7.40
C LEU A 534 -6.29 10.58 7.53
N TYR A 535 -6.86 11.73 7.90
CA TYR A 535 -6.10 12.97 8.08
C TYR A 535 -5.01 12.87 9.16
N TYR A 536 -5.17 12.02 10.17
CA TYR A 536 -4.14 11.79 11.18
C TYR A 536 -2.93 11.03 10.64
N GLY A 537 -3.12 10.19 9.62
CA GLY A 537 -2.03 9.54 8.88
C GLY A 537 -1.26 10.55 8.04
N ASN A 538 -1.97 11.55 7.52
CA ASN A 538 -1.37 12.67 6.80
C ASN A 538 -0.52 13.52 7.75
N LEU A 539 -1.02 13.86 8.95
CA LEU A 539 -0.22 14.57 9.96
C LEU A 539 1.05 13.81 10.34
N PHE A 540 0.97 12.48 10.47
CA PHE A 540 2.12 11.63 10.77
C PHE A 540 3.15 11.65 9.64
N THR A 541 2.72 11.41 8.39
CA THR A 541 3.63 11.34 7.23
C THR A 541 4.26 12.69 6.90
N PHE A 542 3.52 13.79 7.05
CA PHE A 542 4.06 15.16 6.94
C PHE A 542 5.06 15.48 8.06
N ALA A 543 4.88 14.94 9.27
CA ALA A 543 5.89 15.07 10.34
C ALA A 543 7.14 14.24 10.03
N ALA A 544 6.98 13.02 9.54
CA ALA A 544 8.10 12.12 9.22
C ALA A 544 8.96 12.69 8.08
N LEU A 545 8.33 13.26 7.05
CA LEU A 545 9.00 13.84 5.88
C LEU A 545 9.29 15.35 6.01
N SER A 546 9.17 15.91 7.21
CA SER A 546 9.36 17.34 7.46
C SER A 546 10.74 17.83 7.00
N GLY A 547 10.78 19.00 6.38
CA GLY A 547 11.97 19.58 5.76
C GLY A 547 12.30 19.03 4.36
N GLY A 548 11.73 17.89 3.97
CA GLY A 548 12.05 17.22 2.71
C GLY A 548 13.46 16.65 2.71
N ASN A 549 14.02 16.47 1.51
CA ASN A 549 15.36 15.88 1.30
C ASN A 549 15.53 14.53 2.01
N LYS A 550 14.48 13.70 2.06
CA LYS A 550 14.50 12.44 2.81
C LYS A 550 14.76 11.24 1.92
N GLN A 551 15.58 10.31 2.40
CA GLN A 551 15.69 8.97 1.87
C GLN A 551 15.07 7.99 2.87
N VAL A 552 14.12 7.18 2.42
CA VAL A 552 13.38 6.25 3.29
C VAL A 552 13.89 4.84 3.09
N VAL A 553 14.24 4.17 4.19
CA VAL A 553 14.76 2.79 4.21
C VAL A 553 13.81 1.92 5.01
N ASN A 554 13.33 0.83 4.43
CA ASN A 554 12.56 -0.17 5.17
C ASN A 554 13.51 -0.97 6.09
N LEU A 555 13.13 -1.10 7.36
CA LEU A 555 13.90 -1.78 8.41
C LEU A 555 13.25 -3.08 8.85
N LEU A 556 11.92 -3.12 8.83
CA LEU A 556 11.11 -4.25 9.23
C LEU A 556 9.93 -4.35 8.28
N ASN A 557 9.69 -5.57 7.82
CA ASN A 557 8.67 -5.89 6.84
C ASN A 557 8.01 -7.23 7.20
N THR A 558 7.10 -7.21 8.19
CA THR A 558 6.22 -8.35 8.47
C THR A 558 4.80 -8.01 8.04
N THR A 559 3.91 -9.01 8.05
CA THR A 559 2.49 -8.83 7.71
C THR A 559 1.84 -7.69 8.48
N SER A 560 2.14 -7.57 9.78
CA SER A 560 1.46 -6.63 10.68
C SER A 560 2.38 -5.62 11.38
N LEU A 561 3.71 -5.74 11.24
CA LEU A 561 4.67 -4.81 11.81
C LEU A 561 5.61 -4.29 10.72
N THR A 562 5.76 -2.98 10.63
CA THR A 562 6.78 -2.36 9.77
C THR A 562 7.52 -1.26 10.50
N ALA A 563 8.76 -1.04 10.08
CA ALA A 563 9.56 0.09 10.53
C ALA A 563 10.34 0.69 9.36
N TYR A 564 10.54 2.00 9.41
CA TYR A 564 11.20 2.79 8.38
C TYR A 564 12.20 3.74 9.02
N ALA A 565 13.43 3.79 8.51
CA ALA A 565 14.42 4.80 8.84
C ALA A 565 14.38 5.92 7.80
N LEU A 566 14.45 7.16 8.25
CA LEU A 566 14.45 8.35 7.41
C LEU A 566 15.77 9.07 7.55
N TYR A 567 16.48 9.23 6.44
CA TYR A 567 17.78 9.88 6.37
C TYR A 567 17.67 11.22 5.66
N GLU A 568 18.54 12.15 6.01
CA GLU A 568 18.76 13.42 5.32
C GLU A 568 20.27 13.62 5.20
N ASP A 569 20.75 13.87 3.98
CA ASP A 569 22.18 13.99 3.69
C ASP A 569 23.02 12.82 4.26
N SER A 570 22.50 11.59 4.13
CA SER A 570 23.05 10.35 4.68
C SER A 570 23.07 10.22 6.20
N ALA A 571 22.54 11.18 6.96
CA ALA A 571 22.41 11.12 8.41
C ALA A 571 21.00 10.64 8.81
N LEU A 572 20.92 9.67 9.73
CA LEU A 572 19.65 9.19 10.26
C LEU A 572 18.95 10.30 11.07
N GLN A 573 17.71 10.65 10.71
CA GLN A 573 16.94 11.70 11.36
C GLN A 573 15.82 11.15 12.25
N SER A 574 15.09 10.16 11.74
CA SER A 574 13.94 9.60 12.45
C SER A 574 13.65 8.16 12.07
N ILE A 575 12.86 7.50 12.91
CA ILE A 575 12.37 6.14 12.73
C ILE A 575 10.84 6.18 12.87
N ALA A 576 10.13 5.62 11.90
CA ALA A 576 8.69 5.40 11.99
C ALA A 576 8.41 3.92 12.19
N ILE A 577 7.59 3.57 13.18
CA ILE A 577 7.15 2.18 13.43
C ILE A 577 5.63 2.15 13.37
N VAL A 578 5.08 1.15 12.68
CA VAL A 578 3.63 0.96 12.51
C VAL A 578 3.26 -0.45 12.94
N ASN A 579 2.41 -0.54 13.96
CA ASN A 579 1.84 -1.78 14.47
C ASN A 579 0.38 -1.93 13.97
N ARG A 580 0.21 -2.73 12.93
CA ARG A 580 -1.08 -3.07 12.30
C ARG A 580 -1.72 -4.33 12.88
N HIS A 581 -1.28 -4.84 14.03
CA HIS A 581 -2.05 -5.89 14.69
C HIS A 581 -3.44 -5.36 15.03
N GLU A 582 -4.47 -6.08 14.59
CA GLU A 582 -5.86 -5.67 14.76
C GLU A 582 -6.22 -5.64 16.26
N PHE A 583 -6.84 -4.54 16.68
CA PHE A 583 -7.39 -4.39 18.01
C PHE A 583 -8.65 -3.55 17.91
N ASN A 584 -9.82 -4.18 17.95
CA ASN A 584 -11.08 -3.48 17.73
C ASN A 584 -11.70 -3.04 19.06
N ALA A 585 -12.05 -1.75 19.15
CA ALA A 585 -12.69 -1.17 20.32
C ALA A 585 -14.12 -1.70 20.53
N THR A 586 -14.76 -2.17 19.45
CA THR A 586 -16.10 -2.77 19.49
C THR A 586 -16.11 -4.24 19.94
N SER A 587 -14.95 -4.88 20.02
CA SER A 587 -14.86 -6.24 20.54
C SER A 587 -15.03 -6.19 22.05
N MET A 588 -16.03 -6.90 22.59
CA MET A 588 -16.10 -7.15 24.03
C MET A 588 -14.81 -7.90 24.41
N PRO A 589 -13.90 -7.32 25.21
CA PRO A 589 -12.74 -8.05 25.63
C PRO A 589 -13.25 -9.28 26.41
N ALA A 590 -12.78 -10.48 26.07
CA ALA A 590 -12.87 -11.59 27.01
C ALA A 590 -12.27 -11.09 28.34
N VAL A 591 -12.87 -11.44 29.48
CA VAL A 591 -12.40 -10.99 30.81
C VAL A 591 -10.90 -11.26 30.91
N GLY A 592 -10.08 -10.20 30.98
CA GLY A 592 -8.60 -10.29 31.03
C GLY A 592 -7.84 -10.12 29.70
N SER A 593 -8.50 -9.82 28.57
CA SER A 593 -7.78 -9.49 27.32
C SER A 593 -7.30 -8.03 27.32
N GLU A 594 -6.00 -7.85 27.56
CA GLU A 594 -5.33 -6.56 27.44
C GLU A 594 -4.97 -6.27 25.97
N ARG A 595 -4.88 -4.99 25.60
CA ARG A 595 -4.28 -4.59 24.31
C ARG A 595 -2.85 -5.12 24.27
N GLY A 596 -2.56 -6.01 23.32
CA GLY A 596 -1.22 -6.57 23.14
C GLY A 596 -0.18 -5.46 22.99
N CYS A 597 1.00 -5.64 23.58
CA CYS A 597 2.08 -4.66 23.60
C CYS A 597 3.39 -5.31 23.16
N ILE A 598 4.12 -4.65 22.26
CA ILE A 598 5.42 -5.08 21.75
C ILE A 598 6.48 -4.06 22.15
N SER A 599 7.63 -4.55 22.59
CA SER A 599 8.81 -3.72 22.85
C SER A 599 9.68 -3.66 21.61
N PHE A 600 10.08 -2.47 21.18
CA PHE A 600 11.05 -2.26 20.10
C PHE A 600 12.36 -1.75 20.70
N GLN A 601 13.40 -2.56 20.64
CA GLN A 601 14.76 -2.17 20.99
C GLN A 601 15.41 -1.48 19.79
N LEU A 602 15.85 -0.26 19.97
CA LEU A 602 16.53 0.51 18.94
C LEU A 602 18.04 0.26 19.05
N ASP A 603 18.65 -0.27 17.99
CA ASP A 603 20.11 -0.44 17.89
C ASP A 603 20.78 0.89 17.50
N VAL A 604 20.69 1.87 18.39
CA VAL A 604 21.22 3.24 18.19
C VAL A 604 22.40 3.55 19.12
N GLU A 605 22.89 2.59 19.91
CA GLU A 605 23.95 2.83 20.89
C GLU A 605 25.22 3.44 20.24
N LYS A 606 25.74 4.53 20.83
CA LYS A 606 27.03 5.26 20.67
C LYS A 606 27.64 5.46 19.27
N ALA A 607 27.53 4.50 18.35
CA ALA A 607 28.07 4.48 17.00
C ALA A 607 27.48 5.55 16.08
N MET A 608 26.34 6.16 16.43
CA MET A 608 25.69 7.23 15.66
C MET A 608 25.65 8.59 16.37
N GLY A 609 26.16 8.69 17.61
CA GLY A 609 26.36 9.98 18.28
C GLY A 609 25.10 10.67 18.84
N PHE A 610 23.94 10.02 18.92
CA PHE A 610 22.72 10.62 19.48
C PHE A 610 22.71 10.61 21.01
N SER A 611 22.30 11.72 21.61
CA SER A 611 22.20 11.90 23.06
C SER A 611 20.79 11.70 23.61
N HIS A 612 19.76 11.92 22.77
CA HIS A 612 18.36 11.76 23.16
C HIS A 612 17.46 11.38 21.97
N ALA A 613 16.33 10.75 22.24
CA ALA A 613 15.31 10.43 21.25
C ALA A 613 13.92 10.73 21.79
N GLN A 614 13.07 11.30 20.94
CA GLN A 614 11.73 11.76 21.27
C GLN A 614 10.69 10.98 20.49
N VAL A 615 9.64 10.52 21.16
CA VAL A 615 8.58 9.70 20.57
C VAL A 615 7.29 10.53 20.47
N ARG A 616 6.74 10.59 19.26
CA ARG A 616 5.39 11.08 18.97
C ARG A 616 4.50 9.90 18.62
N ARG A 617 3.52 9.61 19.47
CA ARG A 617 2.60 8.47 19.31
C ARG A 617 1.33 8.85 18.57
N LEU A 618 0.91 7.98 17.66
CA LEU A 618 -0.38 8.03 17.00
C LEU A 618 -1.21 6.83 17.46
N SER A 619 -2.35 7.09 18.09
CA SER A 619 -3.19 6.04 18.68
C SER A 619 -4.68 6.40 18.63
N ALA A 620 -5.50 5.36 18.82
CA ALA A 620 -6.95 5.43 18.92
C ALA A 620 -7.47 4.30 19.84
N PRO A 621 -8.75 4.31 20.27
CA PRO A 621 -9.33 3.25 21.09
C PRO A 621 -9.27 1.86 20.44
N GLY A 622 -9.22 1.78 19.11
CA GLY A 622 -9.03 0.56 18.34
C GLY A 622 -8.88 0.82 16.83
N THR A 623 -8.51 -0.20 16.07
CA THR A 623 -8.35 -0.16 14.60
C THR A 623 -9.65 0.13 13.85
N ASP A 624 -10.79 -0.21 14.44
CA ASP A 624 -12.14 0.09 13.95
C ASP A 624 -12.68 1.48 14.39
N SER A 625 -11.88 2.27 15.13
CA SER A 625 -12.34 3.54 15.68
C SER A 625 -12.38 4.65 14.64
N LYS A 626 -13.43 5.48 14.67
CA LYS A 626 -13.56 6.69 13.84
C LYS A 626 -13.19 7.99 14.57
N VAL A 627 -13.08 7.90 15.89
CA VAL A 627 -12.99 9.04 16.81
C VAL A 627 -11.92 8.79 17.87
N ASN A 628 -11.61 9.82 18.66
CA ASN A 628 -10.60 9.79 19.73
C ASN A 628 -9.21 9.36 19.21
N ILE A 629 -8.91 9.74 17.96
CA ILE A 629 -7.60 9.55 17.36
C ILE A 629 -6.74 10.73 17.79
N THR A 630 -5.51 10.47 18.24
CA THR A 630 -4.57 11.53 18.63
C THR A 630 -3.20 11.27 18.04
N PHE A 631 -2.52 12.35 17.65
CA PHE A 631 -1.10 12.32 17.28
C PHE A 631 -0.32 13.21 18.25
N ALA A 632 0.64 12.62 18.98
CA ALA A 632 1.37 13.27 20.07
C ALA A 632 0.45 13.93 21.10
N GLY A 633 -0.65 13.25 21.47
CA GLY A 633 -1.65 13.76 22.41
C GLY A 633 -2.61 14.82 21.84
N GLN A 634 -2.41 15.26 20.60
CA GLN A 634 -3.23 16.31 19.98
C GLN A 634 -4.29 15.73 19.03
N THR A 635 -5.41 16.45 18.95
CA THR A 635 -6.54 16.19 18.04
C THR A 635 -6.74 17.38 17.10
N VAL A 636 -7.69 17.29 16.17
CA VAL A 636 -8.09 18.40 15.29
C VAL A 636 -9.51 18.81 15.62
N ASP A 637 -9.71 20.10 15.84
CA ASP A 637 -11.01 20.68 16.09
C ASP A 637 -11.89 20.66 14.82
N ASN A 638 -13.09 20.09 14.93
CA ASN A 638 -13.97 19.89 13.77
C ASN A 638 -14.64 21.17 13.27
N GLU A 639 -14.64 22.26 14.05
CA GLU A 639 -15.23 23.53 13.63
C GLU A 639 -14.21 24.42 12.91
N THR A 640 -13.02 24.55 13.49
CA THR A 640 -11.97 25.45 13.00
C THR A 640 -10.94 24.76 12.12
N GLY A 641 -10.81 23.44 12.21
CA GLY A 641 -9.76 22.67 11.55
C GLY A 641 -8.38 22.82 12.21
N LYS A 642 -8.27 23.51 13.35
CA LYS A 642 -6.98 23.72 14.04
C LYS A 642 -6.58 22.51 14.86
N ILE A 643 -5.27 22.26 14.97
CA ILE A 643 -4.73 21.29 15.93
C ILE A 643 -4.98 21.83 17.35
N PHE A 644 -5.49 20.98 18.23
CA PHE A 644 -5.86 21.29 19.62
C PHE A 644 -5.31 20.22 20.58
N GLY A 645 -5.05 20.61 21.82
CA GLY A 645 -4.52 19.74 22.88
C GLY A 645 -3.04 19.99 23.19
N GLU A 646 -2.59 19.50 24.34
CA GLU A 646 -1.20 19.59 24.75
C GLU A 646 -0.33 18.64 23.93
N LEU A 647 0.83 19.12 23.50
CA LEU A 647 1.81 18.30 22.81
C LEU A 647 2.46 17.34 23.81
N ASN A 648 2.21 16.05 23.64
CA ASN A 648 2.82 15.00 24.43
C ASN A 648 3.98 14.36 23.67
N ILE A 649 5.19 14.49 24.22
CA ILE A 649 6.42 13.88 23.72
C ILE A 649 6.91 12.89 24.76
N GLU A 650 6.99 11.62 24.39
CA GLU A 650 7.51 10.57 25.27
C GLU A 650 9.04 10.45 25.07
N ALA A 651 9.76 10.07 26.12
CA ALA A 651 11.18 9.76 26.03
C ALA A 651 11.38 8.29 25.62
N VAL A 652 12.47 8.00 24.91
CA VAL A 652 12.94 6.63 24.74
C VAL A 652 13.67 6.19 26.01
N GLU A 653 13.18 5.15 26.68
CA GLU A 653 13.74 4.65 27.94
C GLU A 653 14.55 3.37 27.69
N GLY A 654 15.83 3.36 28.09
CA GLY A 654 16.70 2.18 27.92
C GLY A 654 16.86 1.73 26.46
N GLY A 655 16.74 2.65 25.51
CA GLY A 655 16.75 2.35 24.06
C GLY A 655 15.50 1.63 23.56
N ARG A 656 14.42 1.59 24.35
CA ARG A 656 13.19 0.87 24.03
C ARG A 656 12.01 1.79 23.81
N VAL A 657 11.11 1.37 22.93
CA VAL A 657 9.79 1.97 22.73
C VAL A 657 8.72 0.88 22.81
N LEU A 658 7.76 1.06 23.71
CA LEU A 658 6.60 0.18 23.82
C LEU A 658 5.49 0.63 22.87
N MET A 659 4.85 -0.33 22.18
CA MET A 659 3.74 -0.06 21.27
C MET A 659 2.61 -1.07 21.43
N GLY A 660 1.40 -0.55 21.64
CA GLY A 660 0.19 -1.34 21.59
C GLY A 660 -0.15 -1.80 20.18
N SER A 661 -0.90 -2.90 20.06
CA SER A 661 -1.58 -3.27 18.81
C SER A 661 -2.43 -2.10 18.31
N GLY A 662 -2.38 -1.81 17.01
CA GLY A 662 -3.08 -0.69 16.42
C GLY A 662 -2.53 0.67 16.88
N GLU A 663 -1.23 0.89 16.76
CA GLU A 663 -0.55 2.16 17.05
C GLU A 663 0.55 2.43 16.03
N ALA A 664 0.95 3.69 15.89
CA ALA A 664 2.16 4.10 15.18
C ALA A 664 2.99 5.07 16.02
N VAL A 665 4.31 5.06 15.88
CA VAL A 665 5.20 6.03 16.55
C VAL A 665 6.20 6.62 15.58
N LEU A 666 6.47 7.91 15.72
CA LEU A 666 7.57 8.61 15.07
C LEU A 666 8.61 8.96 16.13
N ILE A 667 9.81 8.42 15.97
CA ILE A 667 10.94 8.59 16.87
C ILE A 667 11.92 9.55 16.19
N THR A 668 12.07 10.76 16.72
CA THR A 668 13.05 11.74 16.23
C THR A 668 14.32 11.66 17.05
N LEU A 669 15.47 11.57 16.38
CA LEU A 669 16.78 11.47 17.03
C LEU A 669 17.38 12.88 17.17
N GLN A 670 18.02 13.15 18.30
CA GLN A 670 18.70 14.42 18.58
C GLN A 670 20.18 14.16 18.86
N LEU A 671 21.04 14.94 18.19
CA LEU A 671 22.48 14.92 18.37
C LEU A 671 22.84 15.45 19.77
#